data_AF-A0A1T4L7F0-F1
#
_entry.id   AF-A0A1T4L7F0-F1
#
_cell.length_a   1.000
_cell.length_b   1.000
_cell.length_c   1.000
_cell.angle_alpha   90.00
_cell.angle_beta   90.00
_cell.angle_gamma   90.00
#
_symmetry.space_group_name_H-M   'P 1'
#
loop_
_entity.id
_entity.type
_entity.pdbx_description
1 polymer ?
#
loop_
_entity_poly.entity_id
_entity_poly.type
_entity_poly.pdbx_seq_one_letter_code
_entity_poly.pdbx_strand_id
1 'polypeptide(L)'
;MKNLKKILSAVFFSISFCAFSEISFENPEINSQDKILFTIKQSITGSPSYSTAFSADAKTLLPAKILTCYPEKMELLSKGSVLQVRNRWGTARYSFSDSTLSWTSRADSIPETAQILSPQIASPDGKWLCYIKKTGIAEGELILKNASTLQETVLDKNAQPNYEKIPVKWNSDSTIFVYEKNGNVYFCEPKAAFQKVQLAEKFRLIGRGNINSVCWANSKNLIYIARDLIYRISSNELYTRGLYSSVIEPGTVCGRLPVVFDEKHDEFSVNSKASAIIFIQSKKIINLFKLNESGFEYVNPVVSKTVTGAGGTVTALKVFWTSDTKCVLWLSLLSYENGAQISAFYSLGNELKFLSSTDSVIEPQLSPDGKKICFAKENSLFVFEANTWTEVDHLSGEKIVSFVWGTDSSVYAGGESTVKKWQLGSEIEKSSLLFLSAASKVFWKSDTVVFAADAVKKDVFYEFDELKGIWTKSSETLAAASGSVQNGKFRVYTGNAVNSNFKNALFVRTLSGKAVTKAYFPQTMEKRQVPAKIILAVDALDDASGLSSILYVLKKYKIPATFFINGEFIRRYPKETVQVAKSGYECGSMFFTALDLTSKDFVVDEDFVRRGLARNEDEFFQTTGKELSLLWHAPFYKADSEVKKAGKNCGYSYVEAGRFSLDTITLEEAARGKPGYLSALELVSFYAQNLVDGSVIPVSTGLSKGTRSDWLYEKLDLLVSLLLSNGYEFVTFNEMF
;
A
#
# COMPACT_ATOMS: atom_id res chain seq x y z
N MET A 1 18.23 15.35 -60.44
CA MET A 1 16.98 15.39 -59.66
C MET A 1 17.15 14.55 -58.40
N LYS A 2 17.24 15.23 -57.24
CA LYS A 2 17.10 14.86 -55.81
C LYS A 2 16.90 13.35 -55.48
N ASN A 3 17.82 12.65 -54.79
CA ASN A 3 18.07 12.61 -53.33
C ASN A 3 16.83 12.59 -52.42
N LEU A 4 16.58 11.50 -51.67
CA LEU A 4 16.91 11.39 -50.22
C LEU A 4 16.50 10.02 -49.62
N LYS A 5 17.42 9.43 -48.85
CA LYS A 5 17.23 8.29 -47.93
C LYS A 5 16.21 8.66 -46.84
N LYS A 6 15.20 7.82 -46.60
CA LYS A 6 14.40 7.88 -45.36
C LYS A 6 15.06 7.03 -44.29
N ILE A 7 15.85 7.69 -43.45
CA ILE A 7 16.23 7.18 -42.13
C ILE A 7 14.98 7.29 -41.26
N LEU A 8 14.48 6.15 -40.78
CA LEU A 8 13.42 6.10 -39.78
C LEU A 8 14.07 6.39 -38.42
N SER A 9 14.11 7.67 -38.04
CA SER A 9 14.50 8.06 -36.68
C SER A 9 13.39 7.60 -35.73
N ALA A 10 13.62 6.48 -35.04
CA ALA A 10 12.85 6.12 -33.86
C ALA A 10 13.15 7.17 -32.78
N VAL A 11 12.28 8.17 -32.66
CA VAL A 11 12.29 9.08 -31.53
C VAL A 11 11.84 8.27 -30.31
N PHE A 12 12.81 7.75 -29.55
CA PHE A 12 12.59 7.35 -28.17
C PHE A 12 12.10 8.60 -27.43
N PHE A 13 10.79 8.68 -27.19
CA PHE A 13 10.26 9.54 -26.14
C PHE A 13 10.74 8.93 -24.82
N SER A 14 11.93 9.33 -24.37
CA SER A 14 12.25 9.30 -22.96
C SER A 14 11.27 10.24 -22.28
N ILE A 15 10.20 9.66 -21.73
CA ILE A 15 9.39 10.34 -20.73
C ILE A 15 10.36 10.54 -19.56
N SER A 16 11.05 11.68 -19.54
CA SER A 16 11.78 12.14 -18.36
C SER A 16 10.74 12.32 -17.28
N PHE A 17 10.61 11.32 -16.41
CA PHE A 17 9.93 11.45 -15.13
C PHE A 17 10.78 12.42 -14.31
N CYS A 18 10.59 13.73 -14.50
CA CYS A 18 11.03 14.69 -13.49
C CYS A 18 10.16 14.45 -12.26
N ALA A 19 10.57 13.51 -11.41
CA ALA A 19 9.88 13.06 -10.20
C ALA A 19 10.02 14.09 -9.06
N PHE A 20 9.83 15.38 -9.37
CA PHE A 20 9.77 16.38 -8.32
C PHE A 20 8.45 16.24 -7.57
N SER A 21 8.54 16.08 -6.25
CA SER A 21 7.43 16.37 -5.36
C SER A 21 7.06 17.85 -5.55
N GLU A 22 5.92 18.14 -6.18
CA GLU A 22 5.49 19.51 -6.48
C GLU A 22 4.33 19.89 -5.56
N ILE A 23 4.61 20.74 -4.57
CA ILE A 23 3.59 21.38 -3.74
C ILE A 23 3.37 22.81 -4.25
N SER A 24 2.13 23.15 -4.60
CA SER A 24 1.79 24.48 -5.11
C SER A 24 0.54 25.05 -4.44
N PHE A 25 0.57 26.35 -4.19
CA PHE A 25 -0.58 27.17 -3.86
C PHE A 25 -1.21 27.69 -5.14
N GLU A 26 -2.54 27.59 -5.24
CA GLU A 26 -3.30 27.98 -6.43
C GLU A 26 -4.51 28.83 -6.05
N ASN A 27 -4.85 29.77 -6.95
CA ASN A 27 -6.05 30.61 -6.91
C ASN A 27 -6.33 31.31 -5.56
N PRO A 28 -5.37 32.07 -4.97
CA PRO A 28 -5.65 32.79 -3.73
C PRO A 28 -6.62 33.96 -3.99
N GLU A 29 -7.67 34.04 -3.18
CA GLU A 29 -8.66 35.13 -3.19
C GLU A 29 -8.90 35.66 -1.78
N ILE A 30 -9.36 36.91 -1.66
CA ILE A 30 -9.69 37.56 -0.38
C ILE A 30 -11.03 38.29 -0.48
N ASN A 31 -11.86 38.18 0.58
CA ASN A 31 -13.16 38.84 0.66
C ASN A 31 -13.11 40.17 1.46
N SER A 32 -14.28 40.80 1.68
CA SER A 32 -14.36 42.09 2.39
C SER A 32 -14.03 41.96 3.88
N GLN A 33 -14.17 40.76 4.44
CA GLN A 33 -13.95 40.41 5.85
C GLN A 33 -12.52 39.93 6.14
N ASP A 34 -11.57 40.19 5.24
CA ASP A 34 -10.17 39.80 5.36
C ASP A 34 -9.96 38.25 5.35
N LYS A 35 -10.96 37.46 4.90
CA LYS A 35 -10.85 36.01 4.76
C LYS A 35 -10.27 35.63 3.42
N ILE A 36 -9.36 34.66 3.43
CA ILE A 36 -8.63 34.18 2.26
C ILE A 36 -9.15 32.79 1.88
N LEU A 37 -9.31 32.52 0.59
CA LEU A 37 -9.47 31.17 0.04
C LEU A 37 -8.28 30.83 -0.84
N PHE A 38 -7.88 29.56 -0.87
CA PHE A 38 -6.87 29.04 -1.78
C PHE A 38 -6.94 27.51 -1.81
N THR A 39 -6.29 26.90 -2.81
CA THR A 39 -6.03 25.46 -2.83
C THR A 39 -4.54 25.18 -2.65
N ILE A 40 -4.21 24.05 -2.02
CA ILE A 40 -2.87 23.46 -2.02
C ILE A 40 -2.94 22.18 -2.83
N LYS A 41 -2.23 22.15 -3.96
CA LYS A 41 -2.05 20.95 -4.78
C LYS A 41 -0.77 20.24 -4.36
N GLN A 42 -0.86 18.93 -4.10
CA GLN A 42 0.29 18.12 -3.68
C GLN A 42 0.41 16.90 -4.58
N SER A 43 1.50 16.83 -5.34
CA SER A 43 1.89 15.66 -6.14
C SER A 43 3.18 15.09 -5.56
N ILE A 44 3.05 14.12 -4.64
CA ILE A 44 4.18 13.51 -3.90
C ILE A 44 4.34 12.06 -4.35
N THR A 45 5.56 11.64 -4.73
CA THR A 45 5.86 10.25 -5.11
C THR A 45 5.48 9.29 -3.99
N GLY A 46 4.88 8.15 -4.34
CA GLY A 46 4.37 7.17 -3.38
C GLY A 46 3.07 7.56 -2.66
N SER A 47 2.41 8.67 -3.01
CA SER A 47 1.11 9.06 -2.44
C SER A 47 0.14 9.55 -3.52
N PRO A 48 -1.19 9.55 -3.26
CA PRO A 48 -2.17 10.10 -4.20
C PRO A 48 -1.92 11.58 -4.48
N SER A 49 -2.25 12.07 -5.68
CA SER A 49 -2.16 13.49 -6.00
C SER A 49 -3.54 14.13 -5.88
N TYR A 50 -3.67 15.21 -5.11
CA TYR A 50 -4.94 15.94 -4.98
C TYR A 50 -4.75 17.39 -4.53
N SER A 51 -5.82 18.17 -4.68
CA SER A 51 -5.90 19.58 -4.26
C SER A 51 -6.82 19.73 -3.07
N THR A 52 -6.28 20.25 -1.96
CA THR A 52 -7.05 20.52 -0.74
C THR A 52 -7.42 21.99 -0.69
N ALA A 53 -8.70 22.31 -0.46
CA ALA A 53 -9.15 23.70 -0.33
C ALA A 53 -9.09 24.18 1.12
N PHE A 54 -8.75 25.46 1.29
CA PHE A 54 -8.57 26.10 2.57
C PHE A 54 -9.31 27.43 2.65
N SER A 55 -9.79 27.76 3.85
CA SER A 55 -10.11 29.14 4.24
C SER A 55 -9.19 29.62 5.36
N ALA A 56 -8.86 30.91 5.34
CA ALA A 56 -7.81 31.51 6.16
C ALA A 56 -8.16 32.95 6.52
N ASP A 57 -7.34 33.57 7.36
CA ASP A 57 -7.53 34.95 7.80
C ASP A 57 -6.25 35.77 7.58
N ALA A 58 -6.34 36.80 6.74
CA ALA A 58 -5.21 37.63 6.32
C ALA A 58 -4.60 38.43 7.48
N LYS A 59 -5.39 38.75 8.50
CA LYS A 59 -4.98 39.58 9.63
C LYS A 59 -4.21 38.77 10.66
N THR A 60 -4.75 37.61 11.02
CA THR A 60 -4.24 36.79 12.13
C THR A 60 -3.17 35.80 11.69
N LEU A 61 -3.21 35.33 10.43
CA LEU A 61 -2.36 34.24 9.92
C LEU A 61 -2.43 32.97 10.79
N LEU A 62 -3.54 32.78 11.53
CA LEU A 62 -3.80 31.58 12.30
C LEU A 62 -3.97 30.35 11.36
N PRO A 63 -3.87 29.12 11.87
CA PRO A 63 -3.94 27.93 11.02
C PRO A 63 -5.18 27.92 10.13
N ALA A 64 -4.96 27.84 8.81
CA ALA A 64 -6.03 27.81 7.82
C ALA A 64 -7.00 26.65 8.07
N LYS A 65 -8.31 26.85 7.95
CA LYS A 65 -9.33 25.80 8.02
C LYS A 65 -9.33 24.99 6.73
N ILE A 66 -9.33 23.66 6.83
CA ILE A 66 -9.48 22.76 5.68
C ILE A 66 -10.97 22.63 5.34
N LEU A 67 -11.31 22.79 4.05
CA LEU A 67 -12.69 22.73 3.55
C LEU A 67 -13.03 21.41 2.82
N THR A 68 -12.03 20.66 2.37
CA THR A 68 -12.18 19.38 1.65
C THR A 68 -11.45 18.26 2.37
N CYS A 69 -11.89 17.02 2.24
CA CYS A 69 -11.26 15.89 2.93
C CYS A 69 -11.10 14.67 2.00
N TYR A 70 -9.88 14.47 1.50
CA TYR A 70 -9.60 13.42 0.54
C TYR A 70 -9.66 12.03 1.20
N PRO A 71 -10.34 11.03 0.61
CA PRO A 71 -10.63 9.76 1.27
C PRO A 71 -9.59 8.68 1.00
N GLU A 72 -8.33 8.89 1.42
CA GLU A 72 -7.27 7.88 1.22
C GLU A 72 -7.60 6.56 1.95
N LYS A 73 -8.14 6.64 3.17
CA LYS A 73 -8.73 5.51 3.89
C LYS A 73 -10.05 5.94 4.55
N MET A 74 -11.01 5.02 4.60
CA MET A 74 -12.29 5.22 5.27
C MET A 74 -12.61 4.06 6.20
N GLU A 75 -13.20 4.35 7.35
CA GLU A 75 -13.70 3.37 8.30
C GLU A 75 -15.08 3.80 8.83
N LEU A 76 -16.00 2.85 8.96
CA LEU A 76 -17.31 3.11 9.55
C LEU A 76 -17.27 2.84 11.06
N LEU A 77 -17.63 3.84 11.86
CA LEU A 77 -17.54 3.80 13.31
C LEU A 77 -18.91 3.86 13.98
N SER A 78 -18.96 3.52 15.27
CA SER A 78 -20.13 3.72 16.12
C SER A 78 -21.42 3.12 15.50
N LYS A 79 -21.36 1.86 15.05
CA LYS A 79 -22.46 1.15 14.37
C LYS A 79 -23.02 1.87 13.14
N GLY A 80 -22.18 2.57 12.38
CA GLY A 80 -22.63 3.25 11.17
C GLY A 80 -23.05 4.70 11.32
N SER A 81 -22.97 5.26 12.53
CA SER A 81 -23.35 6.66 12.78
C SER A 81 -22.24 7.67 12.48
N VAL A 82 -20.99 7.22 12.31
CA VAL A 82 -19.85 8.09 12.01
C VAL A 82 -19.00 7.47 10.90
N LEU A 83 -18.68 8.25 9.87
CA LEU A 83 -17.68 7.89 8.86
C LEU A 83 -16.34 8.55 9.20
N GLN A 84 -15.33 7.76 9.49
CA GLN A 84 -13.96 8.24 9.64
C GLN A 84 -13.26 8.27 8.29
N VAL A 85 -12.53 9.36 8.04
CA VAL A 85 -11.70 9.54 6.85
C VAL A 85 -10.29 9.91 7.27
N ARG A 86 -9.29 9.24 6.71
CA ARG A 86 -7.87 9.50 6.98
C ARG A 86 -7.14 9.84 5.68
N ASN A 87 -6.25 10.82 5.76
CA ASN A 87 -5.36 11.28 4.70
C ASN A 87 -4.10 11.92 5.30
N ARG A 88 -3.16 12.39 4.47
CA ARG A 88 -1.92 13.04 4.93
C ARG A 88 -2.13 14.26 5.84
N TRP A 89 -3.29 14.88 5.80
CA TRP A 89 -3.62 16.03 6.65
C TRP A 89 -4.08 15.62 8.04
N GLY A 90 -4.46 14.36 8.26
CA GLY A 90 -4.87 13.82 9.55
C GLY A 90 -6.11 12.92 9.47
N THR A 91 -6.90 12.91 10.55
CA THR A 91 -8.11 12.09 10.66
C THR A 91 -9.34 12.98 10.89
N ALA A 92 -10.29 12.91 9.97
CA ALA A 92 -11.59 13.57 10.06
C ALA A 92 -12.70 12.55 10.33
N ARG A 93 -13.81 13.03 10.90
CA ARG A 93 -15.02 12.26 11.16
C ARG A 93 -16.24 13.04 10.70
N TYR A 94 -17.05 12.39 9.89
CA TYR A 94 -18.35 12.87 9.45
C TYR A 94 -19.44 12.26 10.33
N SER A 95 -20.18 13.11 11.04
CA SER A 95 -21.35 12.73 11.83
C SER A 95 -22.58 12.70 10.93
N PHE A 96 -23.25 11.54 10.79
CA PHE A 96 -24.46 11.45 9.98
C PHE A 96 -25.68 12.11 10.67
N SER A 97 -25.71 12.21 12.00
CA SER A 97 -26.79 12.89 12.71
C SER A 97 -26.74 14.40 12.51
N ASP A 98 -25.52 14.95 12.52
CA ASP A 98 -25.33 16.40 12.53
C ASP A 98 -24.99 16.92 11.12
N SER A 99 -24.70 16.03 10.17
CA SER A 99 -24.19 16.36 8.83
C SER A 99 -22.93 17.24 8.86
N THR A 100 -22.05 17.00 9.85
CA THR A 100 -20.84 17.81 10.04
C THR A 100 -19.57 16.97 9.89
N LEU A 101 -18.56 17.56 9.25
CA LEU A 101 -17.22 17.02 9.17
C LEU A 101 -16.31 17.73 10.18
N SER A 102 -15.65 16.99 11.05
CA SER A 102 -14.73 17.53 12.06
C SER A 102 -13.39 16.79 12.07
N TRP A 103 -12.30 17.50 12.36
CA TRP A 103 -10.96 16.92 12.45
C TRP A 103 -10.66 16.50 13.88
N THR A 104 -10.33 15.22 14.08
CA THR A 104 -9.91 14.67 15.38
C THR A 104 -8.41 14.71 15.60
N SER A 105 -7.65 14.78 14.50
CA SER A 105 -6.21 15.03 14.47
C SER A 105 -5.87 15.72 13.16
N ARG A 106 -4.85 16.56 13.18
CA ARG A 106 -4.41 17.33 12.01
C ARG A 106 -2.89 17.48 12.02
N ALA A 107 -2.27 17.48 10.85
CA ALA A 107 -0.87 17.86 10.68
C ALA A 107 -0.65 19.33 11.08
N ASP A 108 0.42 19.59 11.84
CA ASP A 108 0.79 20.93 12.31
C ASP A 108 1.34 21.82 11.19
N SER A 109 1.87 21.20 10.13
CA SER A 109 2.52 21.84 8.98
C SER A 109 2.00 21.24 7.66
N ILE A 110 2.44 21.77 6.51
CA ILE A 110 2.07 21.15 5.21
C ILE A 110 2.87 19.86 5.08
N PRO A 111 2.24 18.70 4.83
CA PRO A 111 2.97 17.45 4.63
C PRO A 111 3.86 17.53 3.37
N GLU A 112 5.18 17.53 3.56
CA GLU A 112 6.15 17.70 2.45
C GLU A 112 6.61 16.38 1.81
N THR A 113 6.57 15.29 2.58
CA THR A 113 7.03 13.96 2.15
C THR A 113 5.88 12.97 2.09
N ALA A 114 6.13 11.80 1.48
CA ALA A 114 5.13 10.75 1.39
C ALA A 114 4.75 10.28 2.80
N GLN A 115 3.48 10.47 3.17
CA GLN A 115 2.92 9.97 4.41
C GLN A 115 2.01 8.80 4.10
N ILE A 116 2.61 7.61 4.05
CA ILE A 116 1.85 6.39 3.85
C ILE A 116 1.08 6.10 5.13
N LEU A 117 -0.24 6.17 5.03
CA LEU A 117 -1.11 5.94 6.17
C LEU A 117 -0.94 4.50 6.66
N SER A 118 -0.57 4.37 7.92
CA SER A 118 -0.62 3.07 8.59
C SER A 118 -2.03 2.48 8.51
N PRO A 119 -2.15 1.16 8.30
CA PRO A 119 -3.44 0.49 8.31
C PRO A 119 -4.09 0.70 9.69
N GLN A 120 -5.42 0.62 9.70
CA GLN A 120 -6.23 0.61 10.91
C GLN A 120 -7.35 -0.39 10.68
N ILE A 121 -7.63 -1.24 11.66
CA ILE A 121 -8.76 -2.16 11.62
C ILE A 121 -9.79 -1.76 12.67
N ALA A 122 -11.02 -1.53 12.23
CA ALA A 122 -12.14 -1.32 13.12
C ALA A 122 -12.74 -2.67 13.53
N SER A 123 -13.26 -2.76 14.76
CA SER A 123 -14.18 -3.84 15.12
C SER A 123 -15.42 -3.79 14.21
N PRO A 124 -16.12 -4.91 13.97
CA PRO A 124 -17.34 -4.91 13.14
C PRO A 124 -18.40 -3.88 13.55
N ASP A 125 -18.50 -3.54 14.83
CA ASP A 125 -19.39 -2.51 15.35
C ASP A 125 -18.80 -1.09 15.38
N GLY A 126 -17.53 -0.94 14.97
CA GLY A 126 -16.83 0.32 14.86
C GLY A 126 -16.52 1.02 16.18
N LYS A 127 -16.62 0.32 17.32
CA LYS A 127 -16.29 0.90 18.64
C LYS A 127 -14.82 0.88 18.98
N TRP A 128 -14.07 -0.04 18.38
CA TRP A 128 -12.67 -0.27 18.69
C TRP A 128 -11.85 -0.18 17.43
N LEU A 129 -10.64 0.36 17.57
CA LEU A 129 -9.67 0.48 16.49
C LEU A 129 -8.39 -0.21 16.96
N CYS A 130 -7.82 -1.07 16.13
CA CYS A 130 -6.43 -1.52 16.30
C CYS A 130 -5.57 -0.94 15.19
N TYR A 131 -4.34 -0.55 15.53
CA TYR A 131 -3.35 -0.05 14.57
C TYR A 131 -1.94 -0.16 15.16
N ILE A 132 -0.91 -0.05 14.32
CA ILE A 132 0.48 0.01 14.77
C ILE A 132 0.90 1.47 14.82
N LYS A 133 1.25 1.95 16.02
CA LYS A 133 1.81 3.28 16.23
C LYS A 133 3.32 3.20 16.10
N LYS A 134 3.89 3.90 15.11
CA LYS A 134 5.34 3.94 14.92
C LYS A 134 6.03 4.64 16.10
N THR A 135 7.07 4.02 16.65
CA THR A 135 7.87 4.54 17.77
C THR A 135 9.33 4.78 17.38
N GLY A 136 9.82 4.15 16.31
CA GLY A 136 11.19 4.29 15.85
C GLY A 136 11.39 3.91 14.37
N ILE A 137 12.65 3.69 13.99
CA ILE A 137 13.02 3.14 12.68
C ILE A 137 12.66 1.66 12.70
N ALA A 138 11.66 1.26 11.90
CA ALA A 138 11.18 -0.13 11.86
C ALA A 138 10.67 -0.69 13.21
N GLU A 139 10.32 0.19 14.16
CA GLU A 139 9.75 -0.14 15.47
C GLU A 139 8.34 0.45 15.63
N GLY A 140 7.46 -0.27 16.31
CA GLY A 140 6.11 0.20 16.61
C GLY A 140 5.45 -0.50 17.80
N GLU A 141 4.32 0.05 18.21
CA GLU A 141 3.47 -0.49 19.26
C GLU A 141 2.12 -0.88 18.66
N LEU A 142 1.62 -2.08 18.96
CA LEU A 142 0.26 -2.48 18.61
C LEU A 142 -0.71 -1.84 19.61
N ILE A 143 -1.53 -0.92 19.13
CA ILE A 143 -2.46 -0.14 19.94
C ILE A 143 -3.89 -0.66 19.77
N LEU A 144 -4.61 -0.79 20.88
CA LEU A 144 -6.07 -0.83 20.92
C LEU A 144 -6.58 0.55 21.36
N LYS A 145 -7.50 1.10 20.59
CA LYS A 145 -8.10 2.42 20.83
C LYS A 145 -9.62 2.33 20.91
N ASN A 146 -10.19 3.02 21.90
CA ASN A 146 -11.62 3.28 21.94
C ASN A 146 -11.96 4.39 20.93
N ALA A 147 -12.81 4.09 19.96
CA ALA A 147 -13.13 5.03 18.88
C ALA A 147 -13.83 6.30 19.40
N SER A 148 -14.65 6.23 20.45
CA SER A 148 -15.38 7.38 20.98
C SER A 148 -14.58 8.19 21.99
N THR A 149 -13.95 7.53 22.98
CA THR A 149 -13.19 8.23 24.05
C THR A 149 -11.77 8.59 23.64
N LEU A 150 -11.28 8.03 22.52
CA LEU A 150 -9.91 8.15 22.03
C LEU A 150 -8.83 7.60 22.97
N GLN A 151 -9.23 6.94 24.07
CA GLN A 151 -8.30 6.28 24.99
C GLN A 151 -7.60 5.11 24.30
N GLU A 152 -6.32 4.94 24.60
CA GLU A 152 -5.43 3.95 24.00
C GLU A 152 -4.81 3.05 25.06
N THR A 153 -4.57 1.80 24.69
CA THR A 153 -3.81 0.83 25.48
C THR A 153 -2.88 0.04 24.56
N VAL A 154 -1.70 -0.31 25.06
CA VAL A 154 -0.66 -1.00 24.30
C VAL A 154 -0.81 -2.51 24.47
N LEU A 155 -1.06 -3.23 23.39
CA LEU A 155 -1.16 -4.70 23.36
C LEU A 155 0.22 -5.34 23.23
N ASP A 156 1.06 -4.77 22.37
CA ASP A 156 2.44 -5.18 22.16
C ASP A 156 3.35 -3.95 21.99
N LYS A 157 4.44 -3.91 22.76
CA LYS A 157 5.41 -2.80 22.73
C LYS A 157 6.44 -2.93 21.61
N ASN A 158 6.59 -4.14 21.05
CA ASN A 158 7.61 -4.46 20.06
C ASN A 158 6.97 -4.93 18.74
N ALA A 159 5.83 -4.36 18.40
CA ALA A 159 5.11 -4.71 17.19
C ALA A 159 5.89 -4.22 15.95
N GLN A 160 6.08 -5.10 14.97
CA GLN A 160 6.75 -4.72 13.73
C GLN A 160 5.84 -3.83 12.87
N PRO A 161 6.29 -2.65 12.40
CA PRO A 161 5.54 -1.84 11.46
C PRO A 161 5.20 -2.60 10.18
N ASN A 162 3.97 -2.45 9.72
CA ASN A 162 3.45 -3.03 8.49
C ASN A 162 2.40 -2.09 7.89
N TYR A 163 2.51 -1.76 6.60
CA TYR A 163 1.61 -0.82 5.94
C TYR A 163 0.41 -1.49 5.25
N GLU A 164 0.30 -2.82 5.32
CA GLU A 164 -0.75 -3.59 4.65
C GLU A 164 -1.64 -4.34 5.63
N LYS A 165 -1.04 -5.05 6.60
CA LYS A 165 -1.74 -5.93 7.53
C LYS A 165 -1.46 -5.53 8.97
N ILE A 166 -2.48 -5.63 9.82
CA ILE A 166 -2.36 -5.55 11.27
C ILE A 166 -2.57 -6.97 11.79
N PRO A 167 -1.74 -7.45 12.73
CA PRO A 167 -1.86 -8.81 13.24
C PRO A 167 -2.98 -8.94 14.28
N VAL A 168 -4.21 -8.60 13.87
CA VAL A 168 -5.43 -8.63 14.67
C VAL A 168 -6.59 -9.19 13.86
N LYS A 169 -7.41 -10.06 14.47
CA LYS A 169 -8.67 -10.55 13.89
C LYS A 169 -9.80 -10.43 14.91
N TRP A 170 -10.86 -9.72 14.53
CA TRP A 170 -12.07 -9.54 15.34
C TRP A 170 -13.05 -10.70 15.11
N ASN A 171 -13.74 -11.12 16.16
CA ASN A 171 -14.93 -11.94 16.00
C ASN A 171 -16.10 -11.09 15.45
N SER A 172 -17.14 -11.73 14.91
CA SER A 172 -18.18 -11.02 14.15
C SER A 172 -19.07 -10.10 14.99
N ASP A 173 -19.11 -10.24 16.32
CA ASP A 173 -19.94 -9.40 17.22
C ASP A 173 -19.13 -8.38 18.02
N SER A 174 -17.83 -8.24 17.73
CA SER A 174 -16.93 -7.25 18.36
C SER A 174 -16.67 -7.44 19.85
N THR A 175 -16.98 -8.62 20.41
CA THR A 175 -16.79 -8.90 21.84
C THR A 175 -15.37 -9.35 22.16
N ILE A 176 -14.70 -10.04 21.23
CA ILE A 176 -13.35 -10.59 21.41
C ILE A 176 -12.55 -10.38 20.12
N PHE A 177 -11.27 -10.11 20.27
CA PHE A 177 -10.31 -10.20 19.17
C PHE A 177 -9.12 -11.05 19.56
N VAL A 178 -8.41 -11.54 18.54
CA VAL A 178 -7.12 -12.21 18.69
C VAL A 178 -6.03 -11.34 18.09
N TYR A 179 -4.84 -11.40 18.69
CA TYR A 179 -3.67 -10.64 18.26
C TYR A 179 -2.39 -11.47 18.38
N GLU A 180 -1.42 -11.14 17.54
CA GLU A 180 -0.09 -11.74 17.59
C GLU A 180 0.85 -10.96 18.50
N LYS A 181 1.70 -11.68 19.22
CA LYS A 181 2.82 -11.13 19.97
C LYS A 181 3.90 -12.18 20.20
N ASN A 182 5.15 -11.86 19.85
CA ASN A 182 6.32 -12.72 20.09
C ASN A 182 6.14 -14.18 19.63
N GLY A 183 5.63 -14.41 18.41
CA GLY A 183 5.41 -15.75 17.86
C GLY A 183 4.33 -16.57 18.58
N ASN A 184 3.42 -15.90 19.28
CA ASN A 184 2.26 -16.49 19.91
C ASN A 184 0.99 -15.70 19.56
N VAL A 185 -0.15 -16.38 19.66
CA VAL A 185 -1.48 -15.78 19.48
C VAL A 185 -2.16 -15.65 20.84
N TYR A 186 -2.71 -14.47 21.11
CA TYR A 186 -3.45 -14.14 22.31
C TYR A 186 -4.86 -13.72 21.97
N PHE A 187 -5.77 -13.77 22.95
CA PHE A 187 -7.09 -13.14 22.84
C PHE A 187 -7.25 -11.98 23.84
N CYS A 188 -8.20 -11.10 23.55
CA CYS A 188 -8.55 -10.01 24.45
C CYS A 188 -10.03 -9.63 24.28
N GLU A 189 -10.69 -9.37 25.40
CA GLU A 189 -11.91 -8.57 25.41
C GLU A 189 -11.52 -7.09 25.44
N PRO A 190 -12.00 -6.26 24.50
CA PRO A 190 -11.53 -4.89 24.38
C PRO A 190 -11.89 -4.05 25.60
N LYS A 191 -13.07 -4.27 26.21
CA LYS A 191 -13.48 -3.57 27.43
C LYS A 191 -12.54 -3.86 28.60
N ALA A 192 -12.09 -5.11 28.76
CA ALA A 192 -11.20 -5.52 29.83
C ALA A 192 -9.81 -4.88 29.71
N ALA A 193 -9.36 -4.59 28.48
CA ALA A 193 -8.07 -3.95 28.22
C ALA A 193 -7.95 -2.50 28.76
N PHE A 194 -9.08 -1.86 29.05
CA PHE A 194 -9.14 -0.51 29.65
C PHE A 194 -9.48 -0.54 31.15
N GLN A 195 -9.63 -1.72 31.75
CA GLN A 195 -9.92 -1.87 33.19
C GLN A 195 -8.62 -1.96 34.00
N LYS A 196 -8.66 -1.54 35.27
CA LYS A 196 -7.51 -1.61 36.19
C LYS A 196 -7.08 -3.04 36.53
N VAL A 197 -7.99 -4.00 36.45
CA VAL A 197 -7.75 -5.41 36.75
C VAL A 197 -8.08 -6.23 35.52
N GLN A 198 -7.07 -6.55 34.73
CA GLN A 198 -7.17 -7.48 33.61
C GLN A 198 -6.42 -8.76 33.97
N LEU A 199 -6.94 -9.91 33.53
CA LEU A 199 -6.20 -11.17 33.60
C LEU A 199 -4.83 -11.04 32.93
N ALA A 200 -3.81 -11.53 33.63
CA ALA A 200 -2.44 -11.52 33.12
C ALA A 200 -2.36 -12.21 31.75
N GLU A 201 -1.55 -11.66 30.85
CA GLU A 201 -1.48 -12.10 29.44
C GLU A 201 -1.16 -13.59 29.27
N LYS A 202 -0.40 -14.19 30.20
CA LYS A 202 -0.14 -15.64 30.22
C LYS A 202 -1.41 -16.50 30.27
N PHE A 203 -2.49 -15.99 30.84
CA PHE A 203 -3.80 -16.66 30.88
C PHE A 203 -4.69 -16.31 29.70
N ARG A 204 -4.17 -15.53 28.74
CA ARG A 204 -4.84 -15.16 27.50
C ARG A 204 -4.14 -15.74 26.26
N LEU A 205 -3.17 -16.64 26.46
CA LEU A 205 -2.45 -17.34 25.42
C LEU A 205 -3.33 -18.42 24.79
N ILE A 206 -3.42 -18.43 23.46
CA ILE A 206 -4.04 -19.51 22.68
C ILE A 206 -3.00 -20.57 22.34
N GLY A 207 -1.85 -20.15 21.83
CA GLY A 207 -0.77 -21.06 21.42
C GLY A 207 0.31 -20.37 20.60
N ARG A 208 1.28 -21.16 20.14
CA ARG A 208 2.37 -20.72 19.26
C ARG A 208 1.86 -20.46 17.84
N GLY A 209 2.51 -19.56 17.13
CA GLY A 209 2.17 -19.18 15.77
C GLY A 209 1.90 -17.68 15.64
N ASN A 210 1.46 -17.27 14.46
CA ASN A 210 1.19 -15.87 14.15
C ASN A 210 -0.31 -15.66 13.86
N ILE A 211 -0.71 -14.45 13.46
CA ILE A 211 -2.12 -14.17 13.20
C ILE A 211 -2.73 -15.04 12.07
N ASN A 212 -1.91 -15.60 11.17
CA ASN A 212 -2.36 -16.50 10.11
C ASN A 212 -2.73 -17.89 10.64
N SER A 213 -2.26 -18.27 11.83
CA SER A 213 -2.60 -19.53 12.50
C SER A 213 -4.05 -19.57 13.02
N VAL A 214 -4.79 -18.47 12.97
CA VAL A 214 -6.16 -18.39 13.51
C VAL A 214 -7.17 -17.77 12.52
N CYS A 215 -8.42 -18.25 12.54
CA CYS A 215 -9.52 -17.66 11.76
C CYS A 215 -10.85 -17.81 12.50
N TRP A 216 -11.60 -16.72 12.64
CA TRP A 216 -12.96 -16.77 13.20
C TRP A 216 -13.92 -17.34 12.16
N ALA A 217 -14.63 -18.42 12.51
CA ALA A 217 -15.78 -18.87 11.72
C ALA A 217 -16.99 -17.97 11.99
N ASN A 218 -17.26 -17.67 13.25
CA ASN A 218 -18.35 -16.81 13.70
C ASN A 218 -18.01 -16.21 15.06
N SER A 219 -18.92 -15.47 15.70
CA SER A 219 -18.68 -14.90 17.03
C SER A 219 -18.33 -15.92 18.10
N LYS A 220 -18.76 -17.18 17.93
CA LYS A 220 -18.61 -18.24 18.93
C LYS A 220 -17.44 -19.19 18.69
N ASN A 221 -16.98 -19.34 17.45
CA ASN A 221 -16.03 -20.38 17.07
C ASN A 221 -14.79 -19.79 16.41
N LEU A 222 -13.65 -20.00 17.06
CA LEU A 222 -12.33 -19.71 16.52
C LEU A 222 -11.69 -21.01 16.02
N ILE A 223 -11.12 -20.98 14.83
CA ILE A 223 -10.28 -22.06 14.32
C ILE A 223 -8.82 -21.69 14.53
N TYR A 224 -8.05 -22.61 15.07
CA TYR A 224 -6.61 -22.48 15.31
C TYR A 224 -5.88 -23.67 14.69
N ILE A 225 -4.84 -23.42 13.90
CA ILE A 225 -3.99 -24.47 13.34
C ILE A 225 -2.65 -24.45 14.07
N ALA A 226 -2.31 -25.56 14.70
CA ALA A 226 -1.02 -25.77 15.34
C ALA A 226 -0.30 -26.92 14.64
N ARG A 227 0.77 -26.62 13.91
CA ARG A 227 1.47 -27.56 13.02
C ARG A 227 0.49 -28.12 11.98
N ASP A 228 0.07 -29.37 12.12
CA ASP A 228 -0.88 -30.05 11.25
C ASP A 228 -2.28 -30.20 11.87
N LEU A 229 -2.48 -29.92 13.16
CA LEU A 229 -3.77 -30.09 13.81
C LEU A 229 -4.65 -28.86 13.68
N ILE A 230 -5.93 -29.08 13.36
CA ILE A 230 -6.97 -28.05 13.25
C ILE A 230 -7.85 -28.13 14.50
N TYR A 231 -7.84 -27.08 15.31
CA TYR A 231 -8.63 -26.94 16.52
C TYR A 231 -9.83 -26.03 16.29
N ARG A 232 -10.99 -26.41 16.85
CA ARG A 232 -12.13 -25.54 17.07
C ARG A 232 -12.18 -25.13 18.54
N ILE A 233 -12.13 -23.83 18.80
CA ILE A 233 -12.12 -23.24 20.13
C ILE A 233 -13.41 -22.43 20.31
N SER A 234 -14.19 -22.77 21.33
CA SER A 234 -15.35 -21.97 21.72
C SER A 234 -14.89 -20.67 22.40
N SER A 235 -15.46 -19.54 21.97
CA SER A 235 -15.22 -18.23 22.59
C SER A 235 -15.48 -18.22 24.10
N ASN A 236 -16.49 -18.97 24.56
CA ASN A 236 -16.83 -19.10 25.99
C ASN A 236 -15.79 -19.90 26.78
N GLU A 237 -14.95 -20.66 26.11
CA GLU A 237 -13.92 -21.50 26.73
C GLU A 237 -12.54 -20.84 26.72
N LEU A 238 -12.34 -19.71 26.02
CA LEU A 238 -11.03 -19.08 25.86
C LEU A 238 -10.36 -18.77 27.21
N TYR A 239 -11.10 -18.20 28.17
CA TYR A 239 -10.57 -17.93 29.51
C TYR A 239 -10.30 -19.19 30.31
N THR A 240 -11.26 -20.12 30.34
CA THR A 240 -11.11 -21.38 31.08
C THR A 240 -9.89 -22.16 30.56
N ARG A 241 -9.74 -22.29 29.24
CA ARG A 241 -8.59 -22.98 28.63
C ARG A 241 -7.28 -22.22 28.81
N GLY A 242 -7.30 -20.89 28.77
CA GLY A 242 -6.14 -20.06 29.08
C GLY A 242 -5.60 -20.29 30.49
N LEU A 243 -6.48 -20.46 31.49
CA LEU A 243 -6.11 -20.77 32.88
C LEU A 243 -5.46 -22.15 33.04
N TYR A 244 -5.87 -23.13 32.23
CA TYR A 244 -5.38 -24.52 32.27
C TYR A 244 -4.50 -24.91 31.08
N SER A 245 -3.90 -23.93 30.41
CA SER A 245 -3.11 -24.11 29.17
C SER A 245 -1.89 -25.03 29.31
N SER A 246 -1.44 -25.31 30.53
CA SER A 246 -0.37 -26.28 30.82
C SER A 246 -0.84 -27.74 30.85
N VAL A 247 -2.15 -27.98 30.92
CA VAL A 247 -2.72 -29.32 31.15
C VAL A 247 -3.77 -29.70 30.10
N ILE A 248 -4.39 -28.72 29.44
CA ILE A 248 -5.49 -28.94 28.49
C ILE A 248 -5.14 -28.38 27.11
N GLU A 249 -5.51 -29.12 26.06
CA GLU A 249 -5.43 -28.67 24.68
C GLU A 249 -6.23 -27.37 24.41
N PRO A 250 -5.82 -26.57 23.42
CA PRO A 250 -6.44 -25.26 23.17
C PRO A 250 -7.90 -25.34 22.69
N GLY A 251 -8.37 -26.49 22.20
CA GLY A 251 -9.75 -26.69 21.76
C GLY A 251 -10.03 -28.15 21.38
N THR A 252 -11.14 -28.37 20.66
CA THR A 252 -11.49 -29.69 20.11
C THR A 252 -10.87 -29.85 18.73
N VAL A 253 -10.12 -30.92 18.49
CA VAL A 253 -9.58 -31.22 17.16
C VAL A 253 -10.72 -31.55 16.20
N CYS A 254 -10.76 -30.86 15.06
CA CYS A 254 -11.77 -31.04 14.00
C CYS A 254 -11.17 -31.50 12.65
N GLY A 255 -9.87 -31.77 12.62
CA GLY A 255 -9.16 -32.40 11.50
C GLY A 255 -7.65 -32.25 11.61
N ARG A 256 -6.94 -32.91 10.69
CA ARG A 256 -5.49 -32.80 10.53
C ARG A 256 -5.12 -32.49 9.07
N LEU A 257 -4.30 -31.47 8.84
CA LEU A 257 -3.77 -31.14 7.52
C LEU A 257 -2.80 -32.23 7.03
N PRO A 258 -2.78 -32.53 5.72
CA PRO A 258 -1.82 -33.49 5.15
C PRO A 258 -0.38 -32.99 5.15
N VAL A 259 -0.16 -31.71 5.41
CA VAL A 259 1.14 -31.04 5.50
C VAL A 259 1.14 -30.11 6.71
N VAL A 260 2.33 -29.86 7.26
CA VAL A 260 2.51 -28.89 8.35
C VAL A 260 2.20 -27.49 7.82
N PHE A 261 1.40 -26.75 8.58
CA PHE A 261 1.10 -25.34 8.32
C PHE A 261 2.36 -24.49 8.55
N ASP A 262 2.81 -23.77 7.52
CA ASP A 262 3.87 -22.77 7.66
C ASP A 262 3.24 -21.42 7.92
N GLU A 263 3.23 -20.97 9.18
CA GLU A 263 2.56 -19.72 9.55
C GLU A 263 3.09 -18.48 8.80
N LYS A 264 4.33 -18.49 8.28
CA LYS A 264 4.90 -17.36 7.55
C LYS A 264 4.31 -17.21 6.14
N HIS A 265 4.08 -18.32 5.45
CA HIS A 265 3.75 -18.33 4.02
C HIS A 265 2.33 -18.82 3.73
N ASP A 266 1.74 -19.57 4.66
CA ASP A 266 0.42 -20.15 4.49
C ASP A 266 -0.67 -19.30 5.15
N GLU A 267 -1.85 -19.34 4.53
CA GLU A 267 -3.04 -18.68 5.05
C GLU A 267 -4.22 -19.67 5.00
N PHE A 268 -5.21 -19.47 5.86
CA PHE A 268 -6.45 -20.22 5.75
C PHE A 268 -7.67 -19.37 6.09
N SER A 269 -8.83 -19.83 5.60
CA SER A 269 -10.12 -19.22 5.87
C SER A 269 -11.19 -20.30 6.02
N VAL A 270 -12.16 -20.05 6.90
CA VAL A 270 -13.23 -21.02 7.20
C VAL A 270 -14.59 -20.39 7.01
N ASN A 271 -15.57 -21.20 6.62
CA ASN A 271 -16.94 -20.72 6.48
C ASN A 271 -17.60 -20.46 7.84
N SER A 272 -18.74 -19.77 7.83
CA SER A 272 -19.45 -19.37 9.06
C SER A 272 -19.92 -20.55 9.93
N LYS A 273 -20.04 -21.74 9.34
CA LYS A 273 -20.43 -22.98 10.02
C LYS A 273 -19.24 -23.80 10.54
N ALA A 274 -18.00 -23.37 10.28
CA ALA A 274 -16.78 -24.14 10.55
C ALA A 274 -16.81 -25.57 9.98
N SER A 275 -17.49 -25.77 8.85
CA SER A 275 -17.65 -27.06 8.18
C SER A 275 -16.76 -27.22 6.95
N ALA A 276 -16.16 -26.14 6.47
CA ALA A 276 -15.20 -26.15 5.38
C ALA A 276 -14.06 -25.17 5.66
N ILE A 277 -12.87 -25.54 5.22
CA ILE A 277 -11.65 -24.75 5.32
C ILE A 277 -10.98 -24.65 3.95
N ILE A 278 -10.52 -23.46 3.62
CA ILE A 278 -9.62 -23.21 2.50
C ILE A 278 -8.24 -23.01 3.07
N PHE A 279 -7.30 -23.83 2.61
CA PHE A 279 -5.89 -23.77 2.95
C PHE A 279 -5.11 -23.29 1.72
N ILE A 280 -4.40 -22.19 1.87
CA ILE A 280 -3.65 -21.50 0.82
C ILE A 280 -2.18 -21.63 1.14
N GLN A 281 -1.45 -22.37 0.31
CA GLN A 281 -0.01 -22.60 0.51
C GLN A 281 0.81 -21.64 -0.34
N SER A 282 1.58 -20.78 0.32
CA SER A 282 2.48 -19.81 -0.33
C SER A 282 1.82 -19.02 -1.48
N LYS A 283 0.51 -18.74 -1.38
CA LYS A 283 -0.33 -18.13 -2.44
C LYS A 283 -0.32 -18.86 -3.81
N LYS A 284 0.21 -20.08 -3.89
CA LYS A 284 0.39 -20.86 -5.12
C LYS A 284 -0.61 -22.00 -5.25
N ILE A 285 -0.93 -22.66 -4.15
CA ILE A 285 -1.82 -23.83 -4.10
C ILE A 285 -2.99 -23.51 -3.19
N ILE A 286 -4.20 -23.84 -3.66
CA ILE A 286 -5.43 -23.70 -2.89
C ILE A 286 -6.04 -25.09 -2.73
N ASN A 287 -6.31 -25.45 -1.48
CA ASN A 287 -7.00 -26.67 -1.11
C ASN A 287 -8.28 -26.35 -0.36
N LEU A 288 -9.41 -26.92 -0.79
CA LEU A 288 -10.65 -26.89 -0.03
C LEU A 288 -10.83 -28.23 0.67
N PHE A 289 -11.03 -28.20 1.99
CA PHE A 289 -11.31 -29.39 2.79
C PHE A 289 -12.66 -29.26 3.50
N LYS A 290 -13.30 -30.40 3.75
CA LYS A 290 -14.40 -30.49 4.72
C LYS A 290 -13.82 -30.71 6.11
N LEU A 291 -14.38 -30.02 7.11
CA LEU A 291 -14.05 -30.20 8.51
C LEU A 291 -15.06 -31.11 9.18
N ASN A 292 -14.58 -31.92 10.13
CA ASN A 292 -15.42 -32.75 10.96
C ASN A 292 -15.95 -31.95 12.16
N GLU A 293 -16.96 -32.48 12.87
CA GLU A 293 -17.36 -31.88 14.15
C GLU A 293 -16.29 -32.10 15.22
N SER A 294 -15.69 -33.30 15.23
CA SER A 294 -14.52 -33.67 16.01
C SER A 294 -13.78 -34.81 15.29
N GLY A 295 -12.48 -34.96 15.53
CA GLY A 295 -11.68 -36.08 15.03
C GLY A 295 -10.25 -35.70 14.66
N PHE A 296 -9.35 -36.69 14.72
CA PHE A 296 -7.91 -36.52 14.51
C PHE A 296 -7.45 -36.92 13.10
N GLU A 297 -8.38 -37.35 12.25
CA GLU A 297 -8.11 -37.84 10.91
C GLU A 297 -7.61 -36.75 9.96
N TYR A 298 -6.80 -37.16 8.99
CA TYR A 298 -6.37 -36.29 7.90
C TYR A 298 -7.57 -35.84 7.07
N VAL A 299 -7.65 -34.54 6.80
CA VAL A 299 -8.72 -33.98 5.97
C VAL A 299 -8.48 -34.34 4.50
N ASN A 300 -9.51 -34.85 3.84
CA ASN A 300 -9.47 -35.18 2.41
C ASN A 300 -9.83 -33.95 1.56
N PRO A 301 -9.02 -33.61 0.54
CA PRO A 301 -9.29 -32.45 -0.29
C PRO A 301 -10.56 -32.68 -1.12
N VAL A 302 -11.48 -31.72 -1.07
CA VAL A 302 -12.60 -31.59 -2.01
C VAL A 302 -12.08 -31.13 -3.35
N VAL A 303 -11.17 -30.14 -3.34
CA VAL A 303 -10.46 -29.65 -4.51
C VAL A 303 -9.05 -29.22 -4.10
N SER A 304 -8.08 -29.48 -4.97
CA SER A 304 -6.69 -29.00 -4.86
C SER A 304 -6.25 -28.48 -6.22
N LYS A 305 -5.87 -27.20 -6.30
CA LYS A 305 -5.50 -26.54 -7.55
C LYS A 305 -4.36 -25.54 -7.35
N THR A 306 -3.49 -25.44 -8.35
CA THR A 306 -2.53 -24.35 -8.48
C THR A 306 -3.19 -23.14 -9.12
N VAL A 307 -2.91 -21.93 -8.62
CA VAL A 307 -3.43 -20.68 -9.18
C VAL A 307 -2.44 -19.97 -10.13
N THR A 308 -1.30 -20.60 -10.41
CA THR A 308 -0.26 -20.09 -11.32
C THR A 308 -0.68 -20.05 -12.81
N GLY A 309 -1.79 -20.70 -13.17
CA GLY A 309 -2.33 -20.70 -14.54
C GLY A 309 -3.11 -19.44 -14.94
N ALA A 310 -3.24 -18.44 -14.06
CA ALA A 310 -4.11 -17.28 -14.26
C ALA A 310 -3.53 -16.16 -15.16
N GLY A 311 -2.49 -16.45 -15.96
CA GLY A 311 -1.89 -15.47 -16.88
C GLY A 311 -0.93 -14.45 -16.23
N GLY A 312 -0.60 -14.63 -14.94
CA GLY A 312 0.31 -13.75 -14.21
C GLY A 312 0.72 -14.31 -12.86
N THR A 313 1.62 -13.62 -12.16
CA THR A 313 2.07 -13.98 -10.82
C THR A 313 1.11 -13.44 -9.76
N VAL A 314 0.72 -14.27 -8.80
CA VAL A 314 -0.21 -13.90 -7.73
C VAL A 314 0.49 -12.98 -6.71
N THR A 315 0.03 -11.75 -6.59
CA THR A 315 0.55 -10.75 -5.64
C THR A 315 -0.29 -10.70 -4.37
N ALA A 316 -1.61 -10.78 -4.51
CA ALA A 316 -2.57 -10.85 -3.40
C ALA A 316 -3.67 -11.87 -3.67
N LEU A 317 -4.23 -12.44 -2.59
CA LEU A 317 -5.35 -13.35 -2.65
C LEU A 317 -6.27 -13.09 -1.46
N LYS A 318 -7.59 -13.09 -1.68
CA LYS A 318 -8.58 -12.99 -0.61
C LYS A 318 -9.72 -13.99 -0.81
N VAL A 319 -10.16 -14.56 0.30
CA VAL A 319 -11.26 -15.52 0.36
C VAL A 319 -12.51 -14.83 0.92
N PHE A 320 -13.63 -14.99 0.23
CA PHE A 320 -14.93 -14.47 0.63
C PHE A 320 -15.91 -15.65 0.77
N TRP A 321 -16.36 -15.90 2.00
CA TRP A 321 -17.44 -16.83 2.27
C TRP A 321 -18.77 -16.10 2.25
N THR A 322 -19.67 -16.48 1.34
CA THR A 322 -21.03 -15.92 1.31
C THR A 322 -21.84 -16.43 2.51
N SER A 323 -22.98 -15.80 2.79
CA SER A 323 -23.90 -16.27 3.84
C SER A 323 -24.40 -17.70 3.60
N ASP A 324 -24.44 -18.15 2.35
CA ASP A 324 -24.77 -19.53 1.95
C ASP A 324 -23.55 -20.47 1.94
N THR A 325 -22.42 -20.03 2.52
CA THR A 325 -21.17 -20.78 2.62
C THR A 325 -20.51 -21.12 1.27
N LYS A 326 -20.88 -20.45 0.18
CA LYS A 326 -20.12 -20.52 -1.08
C LYS A 326 -18.83 -19.73 -0.93
N CYS A 327 -17.77 -20.20 -1.59
CA CYS A 327 -16.50 -19.49 -1.61
C CYS A 327 -16.33 -18.74 -2.93
N VAL A 328 -16.07 -17.43 -2.82
CA VAL A 328 -15.55 -16.59 -3.89
C VAL A 328 -14.10 -16.24 -3.57
N LEU A 329 -13.22 -16.36 -4.56
CA LEU A 329 -11.81 -15.98 -4.47
C LEU A 329 -11.57 -14.75 -5.33
N TRP A 330 -10.80 -13.81 -4.81
CA TRP A 330 -10.19 -12.73 -5.58
C TRP A 330 -8.68 -12.92 -5.58
N LEU A 331 -8.08 -12.81 -6.76
CA LEU A 331 -6.63 -12.79 -6.94
C LEU A 331 -6.24 -11.48 -7.59
N SER A 332 -5.22 -10.82 -7.03
CA SER A 332 -4.48 -9.79 -7.73
C SER A 332 -3.25 -10.40 -8.37
N LEU A 333 -3.09 -10.17 -9.68
CA LEU A 333 -2.09 -10.78 -10.53
C LEU A 333 -1.23 -9.69 -11.16
N LEU A 334 0.05 -9.98 -11.36
CA LEU A 334 0.90 -9.21 -12.26
C LEU A 334 1.05 -9.99 -13.57
N SER A 335 0.53 -9.46 -14.66
CA SER A 335 0.50 -10.12 -15.96
C SER A 335 1.91 -10.44 -16.48
N TYR A 336 2.12 -11.65 -17.01
CA TYR A 336 3.36 -11.98 -17.71
C TYR A 336 3.47 -11.27 -19.07
N GLU A 337 2.35 -10.84 -19.65
CA GLU A 337 2.33 -10.29 -21.01
C GLU A 337 2.79 -8.84 -21.09
N ASN A 338 2.50 -8.04 -20.05
CA ASN A 338 2.72 -6.60 -20.05
C ASN A 338 3.03 -5.99 -18.68
N GLY A 339 3.14 -6.78 -17.60
CA GLY A 339 3.35 -6.25 -16.25
C GLY A 339 2.18 -5.44 -15.70
N ALA A 340 1.01 -5.47 -16.34
CA ALA A 340 -0.20 -4.84 -15.83
C ALA A 340 -0.70 -5.61 -14.59
N GLN A 341 -1.30 -4.88 -13.64
CA GLN A 341 -1.93 -5.51 -12.50
C GLN A 341 -3.38 -5.82 -12.87
N ILE A 342 -3.78 -7.07 -12.69
CA ILE A 342 -5.07 -7.63 -13.11
C ILE A 342 -5.76 -8.20 -11.86
N SER A 343 -7.07 -8.14 -11.82
CA SER A 343 -7.89 -8.81 -10.83
C SER A 343 -8.65 -9.97 -11.47
N ALA A 344 -8.58 -11.15 -10.87
CA ALA A 344 -9.32 -12.33 -11.32
C ALA A 344 -10.21 -12.86 -10.19
N PHE A 345 -11.41 -13.27 -10.55
CA PHE A 345 -12.43 -13.77 -9.63
C PHE A 345 -12.79 -15.20 -9.97
N TYR A 346 -12.90 -16.04 -8.93
CA TYR A 346 -13.24 -17.46 -9.06
C TYR A 346 -14.28 -17.84 -8.02
N SER A 347 -15.08 -18.86 -8.32
CA SER A 347 -15.82 -19.60 -7.30
C SER A 347 -15.11 -20.91 -7.01
N LEU A 348 -15.08 -21.30 -5.74
CA LEU A 348 -14.45 -22.53 -5.28
C LEU A 348 -15.50 -23.47 -4.69
N GLY A 349 -15.64 -24.64 -5.31
CA GLY A 349 -16.50 -25.75 -4.87
C GLY A 349 -15.82 -27.09 -5.16
N ASN A 350 -16.48 -27.98 -5.89
CA ASN A 350 -15.85 -29.22 -6.39
C ASN A 350 -14.78 -28.96 -7.46
N GLU A 351 -14.80 -27.76 -8.06
CA GLU A 351 -13.80 -27.25 -8.98
C GLU A 351 -13.48 -25.79 -8.66
N LEU A 352 -12.35 -25.31 -9.21
CA LEU A 352 -12.01 -23.89 -9.24
C LEU A 352 -12.57 -23.30 -10.55
N LYS A 353 -13.69 -22.60 -10.46
CA LYS A 353 -14.39 -22.06 -11.63
C LYS A 353 -14.07 -20.58 -11.80
N PHE A 354 -13.57 -20.20 -12.97
CA PHE A 354 -13.37 -18.80 -13.33
C PHE A 354 -14.71 -18.07 -13.46
N LEU A 355 -14.81 -16.87 -12.88
CA LEU A 355 -15.98 -16.01 -12.95
C LEU A 355 -15.76 -14.84 -13.90
N SER A 356 -14.71 -14.06 -13.66
CA SER A 356 -14.36 -12.90 -14.48
C SER A 356 -12.93 -12.44 -14.20
N SER A 357 -12.38 -11.64 -15.10
CA SER A 357 -11.13 -10.91 -14.89
C SER A 357 -11.27 -9.48 -15.38
N THR A 358 -10.53 -8.57 -14.78
CA THR A 358 -10.56 -7.15 -15.12
C THR A 358 -9.25 -6.49 -14.69
N ASP A 359 -9.04 -5.22 -15.04
CA ASP A 359 -7.86 -4.48 -14.57
C ASP A 359 -7.81 -4.41 -13.04
N SER A 360 -6.72 -3.88 -12.48
CA SER A 360 -6.57 -3.73 -11.04
C SER A 360 -7.80 -3.08 -10.40
N VAL A 361 -8.30 -3.72 -9.33
CA VAL A 361 -9.44 -3.24 -8.54
C VAL A 361 -8.96 -2.89 -7.13
N ILE A 362 -9.65 -1.97 -6.48
CA ILE A 362 -9.52 -1.82 -5.02
C ILE A 362 -10.07 -3.10 -4.39
N GLU A 363 -9.34 -3.64 -3.40
CA GLU A 363 -9.65 -4.90 -2.72
C GLU A 363 -11.15 -5.06 -2.44
N PRO A 364 -11.79 -6.14 -2.92
CA PRO A 364 -13.22 -6.34 -2.76
C PRO A 364 -13.67 -6.49 -1.30
N GLN A 365 -14.92 -6.12 -1.03
CA GLN A 365 -15.56 -6.26 0.28
C GLN A 365 -16.93 -6.94 0.15
N LEU A 366 -17.19 -7.94 0.98
CA LEU A 366 -18.55 -8.50 1.15
C LEU A 366 -19.45 -7.49 1.86
N SER A 367 -20.72 -7.46 1.48
CA SER A 367 -21.75 -6.73 2.22
C SER A 367 -21.92 -7.29 3.63
N PRO A 368 -22.47 -6.52 4.59
CA PRO A 368 -22.66 -6.96 5.98
C PRO A 368 -23.47 -8.26 6.13
N ASP A 369 -24.39 -8.54 5.21
CA ASP A 369 -25.19 -9.78 5.17
C ASP A 369 -24.52 -10.93 4.39
N GLY A 370 -23.33 -10.70 3.83
CA GLY A 370 -22.55 -11.67 3.07
C GLY A 370 -23.15 -12.11 1.73
N LYS A 371 -24.14 -11.37 1.19
CA LYS A 371 -24.80 -11.74 -0.07
C LYS A 371 -24.20 -11.08 -1.29
N LYS A 372 -23.70 -9.85 -1.15
CA LYS A 372 -23.16 -9.04 -2.24
C LYS A 372 -21.66 -8.82 -2.06
N ILE A 373 -20.98 -8.55 -3.17
CA ILE A 373 -19.56 -8.17 -3.19
C ILE A 373 -19.41 -6.85 -3.94
N CYS A 374 -18.64 -5.93 -3.36
CA CYS A 374 -18.38 -4.62 -3.93
C CYS A 374 -16.89 -4.44 -4.19
N PHE A 375 -16.55 -3.87 -5.35
CA PHE A 375 -15.19 -3.49 -5.70
C PHE A 375 -15.20 -2.32 -6.69
N ALA A 376 -14.13 -1.52 -6.66
CA ALA A 376 -13.96 -0.39 -7.54
C ALA A 376 -12.96 -0.70 -8.64
N LYS A 377 -13.30 -0.32 -9.88
CA LYS A 377 -12.44 -0.36 -11.05
C LYS A 377 -12.53 0.99 -11.77
N GLU A 378 -11.37 1.57 -12.09
CA GLU A 378 -11.30 2.84 -12.83
C GLU A 378 -12.23 3.91 -12.22
N ASN A 379 -13.22 4.38 -12.98
CA ASN A 379 -14.14 5.46 -12.64
C ASN A 379 -15.49 4.98 -12.12
N SER A 380 -15.55 3.72 -11.66
CA SER A 380 -16.79 3.06 -11.25
C SER A 380 -16.61 2.17 -10.02
N LEU A 381 -17.67 2.11 -9.21
CA LEU A 381 -17.85 1.17 -8.10
C LEU A 381 -18.95 0.18 -8.49
N PHE A 382 -18.66 -1.11 -8.45
CA PHE A 382 -19.60 -2.15 -8.85
C PHE A 382 -20.06 -2.96 -7.65
N VAL A 383 -21.30 -3.44 -7.70
CA VAL A 383 -21.84 -4.42 -6.76
C VAL A 383 -22.37 -5.61 -7.53
N PHE A 384 -21.96 -6.81 -7.13
CA PHE A 384 -22.42 -8.08 -7.68
C PHE A 384 -23.10 -8.91 -6.59
N GLU A 385 -24.08 -9.72 -6.97
CA GLU A 385 -24.52 -10.84 -6.14
C GLU A 385 -23.40 -11.87 -6.06
N ALA A 386 -22.90 -12.14 -4.85
CA ALA A 386 -21.70 -12.95 -4.67
C ALA A 386 -21.91 -14.43 -5.05
N ASN A 387 -23.14 -14.93 -4.92
CA ASN A 387 -23.47 -16.33 -5.20
C ASN A 387 -23.63 -16.65 -6.69
N THR A 388 -24.18 -15.71 -7.46
CA THR A 388 -24.51 -15.87 -8.89
C THR A 388 -23.52 -15.14 -9.78
N TRP A 389 -22.73 -14.22 -9.21
CA TRP A 389 -21.83 -13.32 -9.93
C TRP A 389 -22.55 -12.45 -10.96
N THR A 390 -23.77 -12.01 -10.64
CA THR A 390 -24.57 -11.11 -11.48
C THR A 390 -24.46 -9.68 -10.95
N GLU A 391 -24.22 -8.71 -11.83
CA GLU A 391 -24.18 -7.30 -11.45
C GLU A 391 -25.54 -6.85 -10.90
N VAL A 392 -25.53 -6.19 -9.74
CA VAL A 392 -26.71 -5.65 -9.06
C VAL A 392 -26.89 -4.18 -9.42
N ASP A 393 -25.83 -3.40 -9.30
CA ASP A 393 -25.81 -1.96 -9.56
C ASP A 393 -24.37 -1.47 -9.70
N HIS A 394 -24.19 -0.28 -10.27
CA HIS A 394 -22.89 0.40 -10.32
C HIS A 394 -23.03 1.92 -10.14
N LEU A 395 -22.03 2.53 -9.52
CA LEU A 395 -21.88 3.98 -9.40
C LEU A 395 -20.72 4.44 -10.28
N SER A 396 -20.97 5.42 -11.15
CA SER A 396 -19.97 5.94 -12.08
C SER A 396 -19.82 7.46 -11.97
N GLY A 397 -18.69 7.98 -12.46
CA GLY A 397 -18.50 9.40 -12.75
C GLY A 397 -17.23 10.03 -12.19
N GLU A 398 -16.46 9.30 -11.40
CA GLU A 398 -15.12 9.68 -10.92
C GLU A 398 -14.38 8.44 -10.45
N LYS A 399 -13.04 8.50 -10.43
CA LYS A 399 -12.23 7.41 -9.89
C LYS A 399 -12.46 7.25 -8.39
N ILE A 400 -12.71 6.01 -7.98
CA ILE A 400 -12.89 5.67 -6.57
C ILE A 400 -11.51 5.47 -5.93
N VAL A 401 -11.32 6.09 -4.77
CA VAL A 401 -10.09 6.04 -3.97
C VAL A 401 -10.24 5.03 -2.84
N SER A 402 -11.38 5.05 -2.15
CA SER A 402 -11.74 4.08 -1.12
C SER A 402 -13.26 3.96 -1.00
N PHE A 403 -13.73 2.88 -0.38
CA PHE A 403 -15.15 2.66 -0.11
C PHE A 403 -15.34 1.79 1.13
N VAL A 404 -16.50 1.93 1.77
CA VAL A 404 -16.96 1.08 2.87
C VAL A 404 -18.46 0.84 2.77
N TRP A 405 -18.90 -0.38 3.05
CA TRP A 405 -20.32 -0.68 3.19
C TRP A 405 -20.95 0.10 4.34
N GLY A 406 -22.10 0.73 4.10
CA GLY A 406 -22.92 1.35 5.15
C GLY A 406 -23.98 0.40 5.70
N THR A 407 -24.70 -0.25 4.80
CA THR A 407 -25.71 -1.29 5.08
C THR A 407 -25.59 -2.42 4.05
N ASP A 408 -26.51 -3.38 4.04
CA ASP A 408 -26.66 -4.39 2.97
C ASP A 408 -27.11 -3.83 1.60
N SER A 409 -27.46 -2.54 1.58
CA SER A 409 -28.11 -1.82 0.48
C SER A 409 -27.52 -0.43 0.23
N SER A 410 -26.45 -0.06 0.95
CA SER A 410 -25.79 1.24 0.76
C SER A 410 -24.27 1.15 0.94
N VAL A 411 -23.55 1.93 0.15
CA VAL A 411 -22.08 2.02 0.17
C VAL A 411 -21.67 3.49 0.27
N TYR A 412 -20.71 3.80 1.15
CA TYR A 412 -20.05 5.09 1.15
C TYR A 412 -18.87 5.05 0.18
N ALA A 413 -18.94 5.85 -0.87
CA ALA A 413 -17.96 5.89 -1.96
C ALA A 413 -17.13 7.18 -1.84
N GLY A 414 -15.82 7.03 -1.65
CA GLY A 414 -14.86 8.12 -1.64
C GLY A 414 -14.14 8.19 -2.97
N GLY A 415 -14.49 9.18 -3.80
CA GLY A 415 -13.88 9.44 -5.10
C GLY A 415 -12.85 10.57 -5.08
N GLU A 416 -12.23 10.83 -6.23
CA GLU A 416 -11.23 11.90 -6.40
C GLU A 416 -11.80 13.32 -6.18
N SER A 417 -13.08 13.54 -6.47
CA SER A 417 -13.76 14.82 -6.29
C SER A 417 -14.66 14.84 -5.05
N THR A 418 -15.40 13.76 -4.79
CA THR A 418 -16.44 13.76 -3.76
C THR A 418 -16.48 12.51 -2.89
N VAL A 419 -17.02 12.66 -1.68
CA VAL A 419 -17.46 11.55 -0.84
C VAL A 419 -18.98 11.52 -0.82
N LYS A 420 -19.56 10.38 -1.18
CA LYS A 420 -21.00 10.19 -1.36
C LYS A 420 -21.51 8.97 -0.62
N LYS A 421 -22.79 9.00 -0.22
CA LYS A 421 -23.56 7.80 0.08
C LYS A 421 -24.26 7.34 -1.19
N TRP A 422 -24.03 6.10 -1.60
CA TRP A 422 -24.73 5.45 -2.72
C TRP A 422 -25.74 4.45 -2.17
N GLN A 423 -27.00 4.60 -2.59
CA GLN A 423 -28.08 3.68 -2.27
C GLN A 423 -28.32 2.75 -3.47
N LEU A 424 -28.19 1.44 -3.27
CA LEU A 424 -28.33 0.45 -4.33
C LEU A 424 -29.79 0.35 -4.80
N GLY A 425 -30.00 0.28 -6.10
CA GLY A 425 -31.32 0.07 -6.72
C GLY A 425 -32.30 1.25 -6.61
N SER A 426 -31.83 2.43 -6.16
CA SER A 426 -32.66 3.64 -6.11
C SER A 426 -32.87 4.21 -7.51
N GLU A 427 -34.14 4.40 -7.92
CA GLU A 427 -34.50 5.02 -9.20
C GLU A 427 -34.53 6.56 -9.15
N ILE A 428 -34.71 7.14 -7.95
CA ILE A 428 -34.96 8.60 -7.78
C ILE A 428 -33.66 9.37 -7.53
N GLU A 429 -32.92 8.98 -6.50
CA GLU A 429 -31.62 9.58 -6.17
C GLU A 429 -30.63 8.46 -5.84
N LYS A 430 -29.75 8.15 -6.81
CA LYS A 430 -28.76 7.09 -6.64
C LYS A 430 -27.73 7.43 -5.57
N SER A 431 -27.35 8.70 -5.42
CA SER A 431 -26.30 9.06 -4.47
C SER A 431 -26.46 10.46 -3.89
N SER A 432 -26.17 10.62 -2.60
CA SER A 432 -26.14 11.92 -1.91
C SER A 432 -24.71 12.32 -1.54
N LEU A 433 -24.39 13.61 -1.72
CA LEU A 433 -23.11 14.20 -1.35
C LEU A 433 -22.99 14.30 0.18
N LEU A 434 -21.84 13.91 0.73
CA LEU A 434 -21.50 14.16 2.13
C LEU A 434 -20.58 15.38 2.25
N PHE A 435 -19.49 15.39 1.48
CA PHE A 435 -18.53 16.49 1.39
C PHE A 435 -17.61 16.29 0.18
N LEU A 436 -16.80 17.30 -0.14
CA LEU A 436 -15.83 17.23 -1.22
C LEU A 436 -14.53 16.56 -0.77
N SER A 437 -14.03 15.65 -1.60
CA SER A 437 -12.69 15.06 -1.47
C SER A 437 -11.60 16.06 -1.81
N ALA A 438 -11.79 16.77 -2.92
CA ALA A 438 -10.88 17.77 -3.46
C ALA A 438 -11.65 18.84 -4.23
N ALA A 439 -11.00 19.97 -4.50
CA ALA A 439 -11.51 21.01 -5.38
C ALA A 439 -10.39 21.51 -6.28
N SER A 440 -10.68 21.71 -7.56
CA SER A 440 -9.70 22.26 -8.52
C SER A 440 -9.46 23.75 -8.29
N LYS A 441 -10.52 24.48 -7.91
CA LYS A 441 -10.50 25.90 -7.58
C LYS A 441 -11.56 26.21 -6.53
N VAL A 442 -11.29 27.20 -5.68
CA VAL A 442 -12.29 27.82 -4.80
C VAL A 442 -12.35 29.32 -5.01
N PHE A 443 -13.52 29.92 -4.77
CA PHE A 443 -13.75 31.35 -4.86
C PHE A 443 -14.93 31.80 -4.00
N TRP A 444 -15.01 33.08 -3.68
CA TRP A 444 -16.12 33.65 -2.90
C TRP A 444 -17.29 34.02 -3.82
N LYS A 445 -18.52 33.57 -3.50
CA LYS A 445 -19.76 34.11 -4.10
C LYS A 445 -20.29 35.30 -3.31
N SER A 446 -20.14 35.24 -1.99
CA SER A 446 -20.41 36.33 -1.05
C SER A 446 -19.42 36.22 0.11
N ASP A 447 -19.47 37.14 1.07
CA ASP A 447 -18.57 37.09 2.23
C ASP A 447 -18.76 35.85 3.12
N THR A 448 -19.85 35.08 2.95
CA THR A 448 -20.19 33.90 3.76
C THR A 448 -20.41 32.62 2.96
N VAL A 449 -20.33 32.68 1.62
CA VAL A 449 -20.60 31.53 0.74
C VAL A 449 -19.39 31.28 -0.15
N VAL A 450 -18.82 30.08 0.01
CA VAL A 450 -17.69 29.61 -0.81
C VAL A 450 -18.21 28.75 -1.94
N PHE A 451 -17.68 28.97 -3.14
CA PHE A 451 -17.86 28.10 -4.29
C PHE A 451 -16.60 27.26 -4.52
N ALA A 452 -16.79 25.99 -4.88
CA ALA A 452 -15.72 25.08 -5.28
C ALA A 452 -16.03 24.45 -6.64
N ALA A 453 -15.05 24.49 -7.54
CA ALA A 453 -15.08 23.73 -8.78
C ALA A 453 -14.71 22.26 -8.51
N ASP A 454 -15.45 21.34 -9.10
CA ASP A 454 -15.19 19.91 -9.04
C ASP A 454 -13.75 19.60 -9.50
N ALA A 455 -13.12 18.61 -8.86
CA ALA A 455 -11.73 18.26 -9.14
C ALA A 455 -11.54 17.48 -10.46
N VAL A 456 -12.61 16.85 -10.96
CA VAL A 456 -12.58 15.94 -12.11
C VAL A 456 -13.48 16.43 -13.24
N LYS A 457 -14.69 16.89 -12.92
CA LYS A 457 -15.73 17.28 -13.89
C LYS A 457 -15.65 18.77 -14.19
N LYS A 458 -15.61 19.11 -15.48
CA LYS A 458 -15.70 20.50 -15.92
C LYS A 458 -17.11 21.05 -15.66
N ASP A 459 -17.19 22.34 -15.36
CA ASP A 459 -18.43 23.11 -15.19
C ASP A 459 -19.39 22.56 -14.11
N VAL A 460 -18.87 21.76 -13.17
CA VAL A 460 -19.61 21.33 -11.97
C VAL A 460 -19.08 22.10 -10.77
N PHE A 461 -20.00 22.73 -10.04
CA PHE A 461 -19.68 23.55 -8.88
C PHE A 461 -20.48 23.13 -7.65
N TYR A 462 -19.91 23.43 -6.50
CA TYR A 462 -20.48 23.16 -5.18
C TYR A 462 -20.43 24.41 -4.33
N GLU A 463 -21.44 24.59 -3.48
CA GLU A 463 -21.53 25.68 -2.53
C GLU A 463 -21.28 25.16 -1.12
N PHE A 464 -20.50 25.88 -0.35
CA PHE A 464 -20.29 25.62 1.07
C PHE A 464 -20.94 26.73 1.89
N ASP A 465 -21.92 26.32 2.70
CA ASP A 465 -22.51 27.16 3.73
C ASP A 465 -21.59 27.13 4.95
N GLU A 466 -20.84 28.22 5.19
CA GLU A 466 -19.87 28.27 6.29
C GLU A 466 -20.51 28.13 7.68
N LEU A 467 -21.77 28.53 7.82
CA LEU A 467 -22.50 28.47 9.10
C LEU A 467 -22.93 27.04 9.41
N LYS A 468 -23.38 26.30 8.40
CA LYS A 468 -23.82 24.89 8.55
C LYS A 468 -22.68 23.90 8.40
N GLY A 469 -21.61 24.26 7.71
CA GLY A 469 -20.50 23.37 7.39
C GLY A 469 -20.85 22.30 6.35
N ILE A 470 -21.82 22.58 5.48
CA ILE A 470 -22.39 21.61 4.53
C ILE A 470 -22.04 22.03 3.10
N TRP A 471 -21.66 21.04 2.28
CA TRP A 471 -21.51 21.18 0.85
C TRP A 471 -22.81 20.79 0.13
N THR A 472 -23.24 21.59 -0.83
CA THR A 472 -24.34 21.25 -1.75
C THR A 472 -23.90 21.43 -3.19
N LYS A 473 -24.47 20.64 -4.10
CA LYS A 473 -24.24 20.83 -5.54
C LYS A 473 -24.95 22.11 -5.98
N SER A 474 -24.24 23.02 -6.64
CA SER A 474 -24.84 24.24 -7.18
C SER A 474 -25.66 23.93 -8.44
N SER A 475 -26.77 24.65 -8.61
CA SER A 475 -27.54 24.69 -9.87
C SER A 475 -26.97 25.70 -10.87
N GLU A 476 -26.07 26.59 -10.43
CA GLU A 476 -25.45 27.62 -11.24
C GLU A 476 -24.20 27.07 -11.94
N THR A 477 -24.15 27.18 -13.26
CA THR A 477 -22.92 27.02 -14.05
C THR A 477 -22.24 28.39 -14.14
N LEU A 478 -21.69 28.84 -13.02
CA LEU A 478 -21.09 30.17 -12.93
C LEU A 478 -19.88 30.26 -13.87
N ALA A 479 -19.98 31.15 -14.87
CA ALA A 479 -18.83 31.65 -15.61
C ALA A 479 -18.01 32.53 -14.65
N ALA A 480 -16.99 31.93 -14.04
CA ALA A 480 -15.88 32.55 -13.31
C ALA A 480 -16.05 34.05 -12.98
N ALA A 481 -16.81 34.37 -11.92
CA ALA A 481 -16.55 35.62 -11.21
C ALA A 481 -15.20 35.39 -10.49
N SER A 482 -14.11 35.90 -11.05
CA SER A 482 -12.82 35.94 -10.36
C SER A 482 -13.01 36.74 -9.08
N GLY A 483 -12.86 36.09 -7.92
CA GLY A 483 -12.86 36.82 -6.67
C GLY A 483 -11.65 37.75 -6.60
N SER A 484 -11.69 38.68 -5.66
CA SER A 484 -10.65 39.69 -5.57
C SER A 484 -9.37 39.11 -4.97
N VAL A 485 -8.21 39.53 -5.48
CA VAL A 485 -6.89 39.25 -4.86
C VAL A 485 -6.48 40.33 -3.86
N GLN A 486 -7.30 41.36 -3.68
CA GLN A 486 -7.03 42.45 -2.76
C GLN A 486 -8.32 43.06 -2.19
N ASN A 487 -8.25 43.57 -0.98
CA ASN A 487 -9.28 44.44 -0.41
C ASN A 487 -8.63 45.76 0.05
N GLY A 488 -9.33 46.60 0.80
CA GLY A 488 -8.80 47.89 1.26
C GLY A 488 -7.61 47.78 2.23
N LYS A 489 -7.33 46.60 2.79
CA LYS A 489 -6.32 46.38 3.85
C LYS A 489 -5.23 45.41 3.45
N PHE A 490 -5.53 44.39 2.65
CA PHE A 490 -4.62 43.30 2.33
C PHE A 490 -4.64 42.95 0.84
N ARG A 491 -3.52 42.44 0.36
CA ARG A 491 -3.38 41.78 -0.95
C ARG A 491 -2.82 40.37 -0.75
N VAL A 492 -3.40 39.40 -1.45
CA VAL A 492 -2.94 38.00 -1.46
C VAL A 492 -2.43 37.62 -2.84
N TYR A 493 -1.34 36.85 -2.90
CA TYR A 493 -0.74 36.40 -4.16
C TYR A 493 0.22 35.25 -3.91
N THR A 494 0.60 34.54 -4.98
CA THR A 494 1.67 33.54 -4.94
C THR A 494 2.99 34.14 -5.43
N GLY A 495 4.10 33.70 -4.85
CA GLY A 495 5.45 34.10 -5.25
C GLY A 495 6.45 32.96 -5.08
N ASN A 496 7.73 33.21 -5.32
CA ASN A 496 8.75 32.17 -5.22
C ASN A 496 8.89 31.66 -3.78
N ALA A 497 8.91 30.34 -3.62
CA ALA A 497 9.32 29.70 -2.38
C ALA A 497 10.85 29.63 -2.31
N VAL A 498 11.38 29.57 -1.08
CA VAL A 498 12.80 29.26 -0.84
C VAL A 498 12.99 27.76 -0.62
N ASN A 499 11.99 27.09 -0.04
CA ASN A 499 11.98 25.65 0.12
C ASN A 499 11.75 24.95 -1.23
N SER A 500 12.68 24.09 -1.63
CA SER A 500 12.67 23.39 -2.93
C SER A 500 11.51 22.40 -3.11
N ASN A 501 10.84 21.99 -2.04
CA ASN A 501 9.66 21.12 -2.12
C ASN A 501 8.40 21.88 -2.59
N PHE A 502 8.46 23.21 -2.63
CA PHE A 502 7.35 24.06 -3.00
C PHE A 502 7.65 24.79 -4.31
N LYS A 503 6.73 24.70 -5.28
CA LYS A 503 6.81 25.48 -6.52
C LYS A 503 6.69 26.98 -6.26
N ASN A 504 5.87 27.33 -5.28
CA ASN A 504 5.57 28.71 -4.90
C ASN A 504 5.16 28.80 -3.42
N ALA A 505 5.03 30.02 -2.92
CA ALA A 505 4.58 30.34 -1.57
C ALA A 505 3.37 31.28 -1.64
N LEU A 506 2.43 31.12 -0.70
CA LEU A 506 1.32 32.05 -0.50
C LEU A 506 1.77 33.25 0.34
N PHE A 507 1.59 34.46 -0.17
CA PHE A 507 1.94 35.71 0.51
C PHE A 507 0.69 36.53 0.84
N VAL A 508 0.75 37.18 2.01
CA VAL A 508 -0.19 38.22 2.43
C VAL A 508 0.59 39.52 2.62
N ARG A 509 0.15 40.57 1.94
CA ARG A 509 0.73 41.92 2.02
C ARG A 509 -0.26 42.90 2.64
N THR A 510 0.17 43.66 3.63
CA THR A 510 -0.60 44.80 4.15
C THR A 510 -0.54 45.98 3.16
N LEU A 511 -1.70 46.59 2.91
CA LEU A 511 -1.89 47.76 2.05
C LEU A 511 -2.16 49.03 2.87
N SER A 512 -2.77 48.89 4.04
CA SER A 512 -2.98 50.00 4.97
C SER A 512 -1.82 50.11 5.98
N GLY A 513 -1.33 51.33 6.20
CA GLY A 513 -0.19 51.59 7.07
C GLY A 513 1.16 51.21 6.45
N LYS A 514 2.09 50.68 7.26
CA LYS A 514 3.40 50.23 6.78
C LYS A 514 3.22 48.92 5.99
N ALA A 515 3.55 48.95 4.70
CA ALA A 515 3.50 47.78 3.85
C ALA A 515 4.49 46.70 4.35
N VAL A 516 3.95 45.54 4.68
CA VAL A 516 4.69 44.35 5.11
C VAL A 516 4.14 43.15 4.36
N THR A 517 5.03 42.38 3.75
CA THR A 517 4.70 41.10 3.11
C THR A 517 5.17 39.97 4.00
N LYS A 518 4.30 38.99 4.26
CA LYS A 518 4.64 37.76 4.98
C LYS A 518 4.18 36.56 4.17
N ALA A 519 4.98 35.49 4.18
CA ALA A 519 4.49 34.19 3.74
C ALA A 519 3.44 33.70 4.75
N TYR A 520 2.30 33.23 4.25
CA TYR A 520 1.25 32.66 5.12
C TYR A 520 1.74 31.38 5.80
N PHE A 521 2.54 30.60 5.07
CA PHE A 521 3.17 29.38 5.57
C PHE A 521 4.69 29.59 5.70
N PRO A 522 5.21 29.86 6.91
CA PRO A 522 6.64 30.13 7.11
C PRO A 522 7.57 29.05 6.54
N GLN A 523 7.18 27.78 6.62
CA GLN A 523 7.93 26.62 6.08
C GLN A 523 8.30 26.74 4.59
N THR A 524 7.54 27.52 3.80
CA THR A 524 7.83 27.75 2.38
C THR A 524 9.05 28.65 2.15
N MET A 525 9.44 29.39 3.20
CA MET A 525 10.58 30.30 3.20
C MET A 525 11.81 29.71 3.90
N GLU A 526 11.70 28.48 4.43
CA GLU A 526 12.80 27.79 5.08
C GLU A 526 13.68 27.09 4.04
N LYS A 527 15.00 27.28 4.12
CA LYS A 527 15.94 26.59 3.23
C LYS A 527 16.07 25.14 3.66
N ARG A 528 15.69 24.20 2.79
CA ARG A 528 15.85 22.76 3.01
C ARG A 528 17.10 22.25 2.30
N GLN A 529 17.73 21.20 2.85
CA GLN A 529 18.74 20.45 2.11
C GLN A 529 18.09 19.71 0.94
N VAL A 530 18.81 19.63 -0.17
CA VAL A 530 18.39 18.86 -1.34
C VAL A 530 18.24 17.40 -0.92
N PRO A 531 17.12 16.73 -1.29
CA PRO A 531 16.95 15.29 -1.08
C PRO A 531 18.18 14.50 -1.54
N ALA A 532 18.65 13.57 -0.70
CA ALA A 532 19.67 12.62 -1.13
C ALA A 532 19.05 11.66 -2.16
N LYS A 533 19.69 11.54 -3.32
CA LYS A 533 19.32 10.62 -4.38
C LYS A 533 19.89 9.24 -4.10
N ILE A 534 19.08 8.21 -4.29
CA ILE A 534 19.44 6.81 -4.09
C ILE A 534 18.92 5.96 -5.22
N ILE A 535 19.56 4.82 -5.45
CA ILE A 535 19.22 3.90 -6.53
C ILE A 535 18.85 2.55 -5.93
N LEU A 536 17.77 1.94 -6.44
CA LEU A 536 17.42 0.56 -6.14
C LEU A 536 17.88 -0.35 -7.28
N ALA A 537 18.76 -1.30 -6.98
CA ALA A 537 19.23 -2.32 -7.90
C ALA A 537 18.58 -3.66 -7.54
N VAL A 538 17.88 -4.29 -8.48
CA VAL A 538 17.24 -5.59 -8.25
C VAL A 538 18.04 -6.69 -8.93
N ASP A 539 18.54 -7.62 -8.13
CA ASP A 539 19.42 -8.68 -8.59
C ASP A 539 18.61 -9.97 -8.87
N ALA A 540 18.37 -10.25 -10.15
CA ALA A 540 17.72 -11.47 -10.64
C ALA A 540 18.78 -12.52 -11.04
N LEU A 541 19.19 -13.34 -10.06
CA LEU A 541 20.31 -14.28 -10.20
C LEU A 541 19.88 -15.72 -10.51
N ASP A 542 19.19 -16.40 -9.60
CA ASP A 542 18.93 -17.85 -9.72
C ASP A 542 17.55 -18.28 -9.22
N ASP A 543 16.79 -17.36 -8.62
CA ASP A 543 15.49 -17.61 -7.98
C ASP A 543 14.55 -16.41 -8.22
N ALA A 544 13.31 -16.68 -8.59
CA ALA A 544 12.27 -15.69 -8.88
C ALA A 544 11.26 -15.49 -7.74
N SER A 545 11.45 -16.14 -6.58
CA SER A 545 10.47 -16.17 -5.48
C SER A 545 10.06 -14.78 -4.98
N GLY A 546 10.99 -13.85 -4.87
CA GLY A 546 10.75 -12.47 -4.44
C GLY A 546 10.30 -11.51 -5.55
N LEU A 547 10.41 -11.89 -6.83
CA LEU A 547 10.23 -10.98 -7.97
C LEU A 547 8.86 -10.30 -7.95
N SER A 548 7.80 -11.08 -7.73
CA SER A 548 6.43 -10.55 -7.73
C SER A 548 6.16 -9.54 -6.62
N SER A 549 6.70 -9.78 -5.43
CA SER A 549 6.64 -8.84 -4.31
C SER A 549 7.39 -7.55 -4.62
N ILE A 550 8.58 -7.65 -5.22
CA ILE A 550 9.38 -6.50 -5.62
C ILE A 550 8.62 -5.65 -6.64
N LEU A 551 8.19 -6.25 -7.75
CA LEU A 551 7.46 -5.53 -8.81
C LEU A 551 6.17 -4.88 -8.27
N TYR A 552 5.46 -5.56 -7.36
CA TYR A 552 4.28 -5.01 -6.71
C TYR A 552 4.60 -3.72 -5.92
N VAL A 553 5.64 -3.76 -5.08
CA VAL A 553 6.07 -2.61 -4.27
C VAL A 553 6.54 -1.45 -5.15
N LEU A 554 7.38 -1.74 -6.16
CA LEU A 554 7.87 -0.71 -7.08
C LEU A 554 6.73 0.00 -7.82
N LYS A 555 5.74 -0.76 -8.29
CA LYS A 555 4.57 -0.21 -8.97
C LYS A 555 3.67 0.58 -8.02
N LYS A 556 3.42 0.06 -6.81
CA LYS A 556 2.61 0.70 -5.77
C LYS A 556 3.13 2.09 -5.41
N TYR A 557 4.44 2.23 -5.24
CA TYR A 557 5.08 3.49 -4.86
C TYR A 557 5.61 4.31 -6.03
N LYS A 558 5.54 3.78 -7.27
CA LYS A 558 6.10 4.39 -8.48
C LYS A 558 7.60 4.64 -8.36
N ILE A 559 8.32 3.65 -7.83
CA ILE A 559 9.77 3.72 -7.62
C ILE A 559 10.49 3.31 -8.90
N PRO A 560 11.38 4.15 -9.45
CA PRO A 560 12.31 3.71 -10.48
C PRO A 560 13.31 2.71 -9.89
N ALA A 561 13.66 1.70 -10.67
CA ALA A 561 14.64 0.69 -10.30
C ALA A 561 15.31 0.13 -11.56
N THR A 562 16.51 -0.42 -11.38
CA THR A 562 17.25 -1.09 -12.45
C THR A 562 17.39 -2.56 -12.08
N PHE A 563 16.93 -3.45 -12.96
CA PHE A 563 17.02 -4.90 -12.80
C PHE A 563 18.29 -5.42 -13.44
N PHE A 564 19.18 -6.01 -12.66
CA PHE A 564 20.33 -6.74 -13.18
C PHE A 564 19.96 -8.21 -13.32
N ILE A 565 20.07 -8.73 -14.54
CA ILE A 565 19.59 -10.08 -14.88
C ILE A 565 20.75 -10.87 -15.45
N ASN A 566 20.97 -12.07 -14.93
CA ASN A 566 21.99 -12.99 -15.46
C ASN A 566 21.38 -14.00 -16.46
N GLY A 567 22.25 -14.73 -17.17
CA GLY A 567 21.81 -15.72 -18.16
C GLY A 567 21.10 -16.94 -17.54
N GLU A 568 21.47 -17.35 -16.33
CA GLU A 568 20.80 -18.47 -15.64
C GLU A 568 19.33 -18.16 -15.34
N PHE A 569 19.05 -16.95 -14.85
CA PHE A 569 17.71 -16.48 -14.57
C PHE A 569 16.87 -16.44 -15.85
N ILE A 570 17.40 -15.92 -16.96
CA ILE A 570 16.72 -15.88 -18.26
C ILE A 570 16.29 -17.27 -18.70
N ARG A 571 17.19 -18.25 -18.61
CA ARG A 571 16.92 -19.64 -19.02
C ARG A 571 15.92 -20.35 -18.12
N ARG A 572 15.95 -20.10 -16.81
CA ARG A 572 15.08 -20.77 -15.82
C ARG A 572 13.70 -20.12 -15.70
N TYR A 573 13.62 -18.81 -15.89
CA TYR A 573 12.43 -17.99 -15.68
C TYR A 573 12.15 -17.06 -16.87
N PRO A 574 11.92 -17.60 -18.09
CA PRO A 574 11.75 -16.77 -19.28
C PRO A 574 10.48 -15.91 -19.23
N LYS A 575 9.41 -16.38 -18.58
CA LYS A 575 8.15 -15.60 -18.45
C LYS A 575 8.32 -14.42 -17.52
N GLU A 576 9.00 -14.62 -16.40
CA GLU A 576 9.37 -13.60 -15.43
C GLU A 576 10.34 -12.58 -16.04
N THR A 577 11.29 -13.05 -16.86
CA THR A 577 12.21 -12.17 -17.60
C THR A 577 11.44 -11.26 -18.57
N VAL A 578 10.49 -11.82 -19.33
CA VAL A 578 9.58 -11.03 -20.18
C VAL A 578 8.76 -10.04 -19.36
N GLN A 579 8.26 -10.46 -18.19
CA GLN A 579 7.49 -9.62 -17.29
C GLN A 579 8.30 -8.41 -16.81
N VAL A 580 9.55 -8.60 -16.36
CA VAL A 580 10.44 -7.50 -15.94
C VAL A 580 10.66 -6.53 -17.10
N ALA A 581 11.11 -7.04 -18.25
CA ALA A 581 11.40 -6.23 -19.43
C ALA A 581 10.19 -5.41 -19.90
N LYS A 582 8.99 -5.99 -19.84
CA LYS A 582 7.76 -5.31 -20.27
C LYS A 582 7.12 -4.42 -19.19
N SER A 583 7.53 -4.55 -17.93
CA SER A 583 7.06 -3.67 -16.84
C SER A 583 7.62 -2.24 -16.91
N GLY A 584 8.57 -1.98 -17.81
CA GLY A 584 9.09 -0.64 -18.08
C GLY A 584 10.30 -0.23 -17.23
N TYR A 585 10.90 -1.17 -16.49
CA TYR A 585 12.12 -0.94 -15.73
C TYR A 585 13.37 -1.04 -16.62
N GLU A 586 14.42 -0.30 -16.27
CA GLU A 586 15.74 -0.43 -16.90
C GLU A 586 16.31 -1.82 -16.55
N CYS A 587 16.88 -2.50 -17.55
CA CYS A 587 17.46 -3.83 -17.37
C CYS A 587 18.96 -3.77 -17.69
N GLY A 588 19.82 -4.13 -16.75
CA GLY A 588 21.27 -4.25 -16.92
C GLY A 588 21.73 -5.70 -16.90
N SER A 589 22.99 -5.93 -17.27
CA SER A 589 23.59 -7.26 -17.29
C SER A 589 24.15 -7.66 -15.91
N MET A 590 23.87 -8.87 -15.46
CA MET A 590 24.58 -9.50 -14.33
C MET A 590 25.44 -10.69 -14.78
N PHE A 591 26.01 -10.58 -15.98
CA PHE A 591 26.81 -11.62 -16.62
C PHE A 591 26.01 -12.89 -17.01
N PHE A 592 26.53 -13.75 -17.90
CA PHE A 592 25.75 -14.92 -18.37
C PHE A 592 25.58 -16.06 -17.35
N THR A 593 26.36 -16.04 -16.26
CA THR A 593 26.39 -17.10 -15.24
C THR A 593 26.72 -16.55 -13.86
N ALA A 594 26.28 -17.24 -12.81
CA ALA A 594 26.50 -16.88 -11.40
C ALA A 594 27.91 -17.24 -10.89
N LEU A 595 28.95 -16.73 -11.57
CA LEU A 595 30.35 -16.99 -11.25
C LEU A 595 30.98 -15.84 -10.42
N ASP A 596 31.75 -16.20 -9.39
CA ASP A 596 32.67 -15.25 -8.75
C ASP A 596 33.85 -14.98 -9.69
N LEU A 597 33.83 -13.82 -10.36
CA LEU A 597 34.85 -13.43 -11.33
C LEU A 597 36.21 -13.10 -10.70
N THR A 598 36.32 -13.15 -9.38
CA THR A 598 37.58 -13.02 -8.65
C THR A 598 38.15 -14.37 -8.19
N SER A 599 37.44 -15.47 -8.46
CA SER A 599 37.91 -16.80 -8.09
C SER A 599 39.17 -17.19 -8.87
N LYS A 600 40.09 -17.87 -8.18
CA LYS A 600 41.31 -18.45 -8.78
C LYS A 600 41.05 -19.73 -9.55
N ASP A 601 39.83 -20.26 -9.49
CA ASP A 601 39.45 -21.50 -10.17
C ASP A 601 39.34 -21.33 -11.70
N PHE A 602 39.24 -20.09 -12.18
CA PHE A 602 39.03 -19.77 -13.60
C PHE A 602 39.94 -18.63 -14.06
N VAL A 603 40.32 -18.64 -15.34
CA VAL A 603 41.01 -17.52 -15.97
C VAL A 603 39.96 -16.56 -16.52
N VAL A 604 39.86 -15.38 -15.91
CA VAL A 604 38.92 -14.32 -16.30
C VAL A 604 39.69 -13.23 -17.06
N ASP A 605 39.81 -13.40 -18.37
CA ASP A 605 40.43 -12.40 -19.26
C ASP A 605 39.38 -11.48 -19.93
N GLU A 606 39.85 -10.47 -20.68
CA GLU A 606 38.96 -9.53 -21.37
C GLU A 606 38.01 -10.22 -22.35
N ASP A 607 38.48 -11.26 -23.04
CA ASP A 607 37.68 -12.03 -24.00
C ASP A 607 36.58 -12.83 -23.31
N PHE A 608 36.85 -13.41 -22.14
CA PHE A 608 35.86 -14.09 -21.32
C PHE A 608 34.78 -13.11 -20.84
N VAL A 609 35.17 -11.94 -20.33
CA VAL A 609 34.23 -10.90 -19.91
C VAL A 609 33.38 -10.44 -21.10
N ARG A 610 34.01 -10.17 -22.25
CA ARG A 610 33.33 -9.73 -23.48
C ARG A 610 32.30 -10.74 -23.96
N ARG A 611 32.69 -12.01 -24.10
CA ARG A 611 31.78 -13.09 -24.53
C ARG A 611 30.65 -13.30 -23.53
N GLY A 612 30.95 -13.22 -22.24
CA GLY A 612 29.95 -13.42 -21.21
C GLY A 612 28.90 -12.30 -21.14
N LEU A 613 29.31 -11.05 -21.37
CA LEU A 613 28.37 -9.92 -21.48
C LEU A 613 27.52 -10.02 -22.75
N ALA A 614 28.15 -10.21 -23.92
CA ALA A 614 27.45 -10.31 -25.19
C ALA A 614 26.45 -11.48 -25.21
N ARG A 615 26.84 -12.65 -24.65
CA ARG A 615 25.93 -13.79 -24.55
C ARG A 615 24.70 -13.50 -23.71
N ASN A 616 24.86 -12.77 -22.60
CA ASN A 616 23.74 -12.42 -21.73
C ASN A 616 22.76 -11.47 -22.45
N GLU A 617 23.30 -10.50 -23.17
CA GLU A 617 22.55 -9.56 -24.01
C GLU A 617 21.76 -10.29 -25.11
N ASP A 618 22.40 -11.20 -25.85
CA ASP A 618 21.75 -12.01 -26.89
C ASP A 618 20.62 -12.88 -26.32
N GLU A 619 20.85 -13.55 -25.18
CA GLU A 619 19.83 -14.38 -24.53
C GLU A 619 18.64 -13.55 -24.03
N PHE A 620 18.92 -12.34 -23.50
CA PHE A 620 17.88 -11.40 -23.07
C PHE A 620 17.05 -10.89 -24.24
N PHE A 621 17.70 -10.49 -25.34
CA PHE A 621 17.03 -10.03 -26.54
C PHE A 621 16.16 -11.12 -27.17
N GLN A 622 16.69 -12.34 -27.30
CA GLN A 622 15.93 -13.49 -27.83
C GLN A 622 14.69 -13.81 -26.98
N THR A 623 14.79 -13.65 -25.66
CA THR A 623 13.69 -13.96 -24.73
C THR A 623 12.63 -12.85 -24.70
N THR A 624 13.04 -11.59 -24.76
CA THR A 624 12.16 -10.45 -24.45
C THR A 624 11.83 -9.56 -25.64
N GLY A 625 12.65 -9.58 -26.69
CA GLY A 625 12.62 -8.63 -27.80
C GLY A 625 13.08 -7.22 -27.42
N LYS A 626 13.74 -7.04 -26.27
CA LYS A 626 14.29 -5.76 -25.79
C LYS A 626 15.79 -5.88 -25.55
N GLU A 627 16.49 -4.75 -25.66
CA GLU A 627 17.91 -4.65 -25.37
C GLU A 627 18.17 -4.40 -23.88
N LEU A 628 19.30 -4.88 -23.39
CA LEU A 628 19.83 -4.46 -22.09
C LEU A 628 20.39 -3.03 -22.20
N SER A 629 20.32 -2.29 -21.10
CA SER A 629 21.16 -1.11 -20.89
C SER A 629 22.63 -1.53 -20.81
N LEU A 630 23.53 -0.64 -21.22
CA LEU A 630 24.97 -0.81 -21.08
C LEU A 630 25.44 -0.61 -19.62
N LEU A 631 24.63 -1.05 -18.66
CA LEU A 631 24.95 -1.13 -17.24
C LEU A 631 25.22 -2.58 -16.89
N TRP A 632 26.22 -2.84 -16.04
CA TRP A 632 26.42 -4.18 -15.50
C TRP A 632 27.05 -4.16 -14.12
N HIS A 633 26.88 -5.25 -13.39
CA HIS A 633 27.79 -5.60 -12.31
C HIS A 633 28.11 -7.09 -12.39
N ALA A 634 29.26 -7.49 -11.82
CA ALA A 634 29.57 -8.90 -11.70
C ALA A 634 28.65 -9.57 -10.67
N PRO A 635 28.37 -10.89 -10.79
CA PRO A 635 27.66 -11.62 -9.75
C PRO A 635 28.26 -11.35 -8.36
N PHE A 636 27.39 -11.14 -7.37
CA PHE A 636 27.79 -10.82 -5.99
C PHE A 636 28.60 -9.52 -5.84
N TYR A 637 28.60 -8.63 -6.85
CA TYR A 637 29.43 -7.42 -6.93
C TYR A 637 30.94 -7.69 -6.84
N LYS A 638 31.38 -8.91 -7.16
CA LYS A 638 32.79 -9.32 -7.07
C LYS A 638 33.50 -9.17 -8.42
N ALA A 639 34.20 -8.05 -8.58
CA ALA A 639 35.09 -7.79 -9.71
C ALA A 639 36.32 -7.00 -9.26
N ASP A 640 37.49 -7.34 -9.79
CA ASP A 640 38.70 -6.56 -9.63
C ASP A 640 38.80 -5.44 -10.69
N SER A 641 39.90 -4.68 -10.69
CA SER A 641 40.11 -3.59 -11.64
C SER A 641 40.27 -4.06 -13.09
N GLU A 642 40.77 -5.27 -13.33
CA GLU A 642 40.98 -5.81 -14.68
C GLU A 642 39.63 -6.21 -15.30
N VAL A 643 38.79 -6.90 -14.53
CA VAL A 643 37.41 -7.25 -14.93
C VAL A 643 36.58 -6.00 -15.21
N LYS A 644 36.66 -4.97 -14.36
CA LYS A 644 35.95 -3.69 -14.57
C LYS A 644 36.45 -2.98 -15.83
N LYS A 645 37.76 -2.98 -16.07
CA LYS A 645 38.37 -2.40 -17.27
C LYS A 645 37.92 -3.15 -18.54
N ALA A 646 37.88 -4.49 -18.50
CA ALA A 646 37.39 -5.31 -19.59
C ALA A 646 35.92 -4.98 -19.93
N GLY A 647 35.03 -4.89 -18.93
CA GLY A 647 33.64 -4.47 -19.13
C GLY A 647 33.54 -3.07 -19.75
N LYS A 648 34.34 -2.12 -19.27
CA LYS A 648 34.42 -0.76 -19.84
C LYS A 648 34.88 -0.76 -21.30
N ASN A 649 35.88 -1.58 -21.64
CA ASN A 649 36.34 -1.74 -23.03
C ASN A 649 35.25 -2.32 -23.95
N CYS A 650 34.30 -3.08 -23.38
CA CYS A 650 33.12 -3.59 -24.07
C CYS A 650 31.98 -2.56 -24.18
N GLY A 651 32.15 -1.35 -23.64
CA GLY A 651 31.15 -0.28 -23.66
C GLY A 651 30.20 -0.26 -22.47
N TYR A 652 30.40 -1.12 -21.46
CA TYR A 652 29.53 -1.20 -20.29
C TYR A 652 30.04 -0.34 -19.12
N SER A 653 29.11 0.31 -18.43
CA SER A 653 29.35 1.01 -17.15
C SER A 653 29.16 0.04 -15.98
N TYR A 654 30.19 -0.10 -15.14
CA TYR A 654 30.14 -0.98 -13.97
C TYR A 654 29.39 -0.30 -12.81
N VAL A 655 28.47 -1.04 -12.20
CA VAL A 655 27.67 -0.61 -11.04
C VAL A 655 28.23 -1.17 -9.75
N GLU A 656 28.42 -0.29 -8.77
CA GLU A 656 28.94 -0.62 -7.45
C GLU A 656 27.85 -0.45 -6.38
N ALA A 657 27.70 -1.46 -5.53
CA ALA A 657 26.89 -1.37 -4.31
C ALA A 657 27.73 -1.03 -3.05
N GLY A 658 29.06 -1.07 -3.16
CA GLY A 658 29.96 -0.86 -2.02
C GLY A 658 29.62 -1.78 -0.85
N ARG A 659 29.45 -1.19 0.35
CA ARG A 659 29.14 -1.93 1.59
C ARG A 659 27.68 -2.39 1.71
N PHE A 660 26.82 -2.09 0.73
CA PHE A 660 25.38 -2.34 0.81
C PHE A 660 24.94 -3.71 0.25
N SER A 661 25.84 -4.51 -0.33
CA SER A 661 25.50 -5.87 -0.80
C SER A 661 25.44 -6.87 0.37
N LEU A 662 24.37 -6.82 1.17
CA LEU A 662 24.19 -7.63 2.39
C LEU A 662 23.00 -8.62 2.32
N ASP A 663 22.04 -8.39 1.43
CA ASP A 663 20.80 -9.19 1.30
C ASP A 663 21.05 -10.63 0.81
N THR A 664 22.25 -10.92 0.29
CA THR A 664 22.62 -12.25 -0.21
C THR A 664 23.48 -13.07 0.76
N ILE A 665 23.89 -12.51 1.90
CA ILE A 665 24.72 -13.23 2.89
C ILE A 665 23.88 -14.33 3.54
N THR A 666 24.37 -15.57 3.54
CA THR A 666 23.61 -16.72 4.08
C THR A 666 23.96 -17.04 5.53
N LEU A 667 23.09 -17.79 6.22
CA LEU A 667 23.34 -18.28 7.58
C LEU A 667 24.60 -19.16 7.64
N GLU A 668 24.85 -19.98 6.61
CA GLU A 668 26.03 -20.83 6.55
C GLU A 668 27.31 -20.02 6.35
N GLU A 669 27.27 -18.94 5.57
CA GLU A 669 28.41 -18.03 5.47
C GLU A 669 28.68 -17.32 6.80
N ALA A 670 27.63 -16.84 7.47
CA ALA A 670 27.72 -16.22 8.78
C ALA A 670 28.30 -17.17 9.84
N ALA A 671 27.84 -18.43 9.85
CA ALA A 671 28.35 -19.48 10.73
C ALA A 671 29.83 -19.81 10.49
N ARG A 672 30.34 -19.60 9.26
CA ARG A 672 31.76 -19.71 8.92
C ARG A 672 32.57 -18.45 9.26
N GLY A 673 31.96 -17.46 9.92
CA GLY A 673 32.61 -16.24 10.37
C GLY A 673 32.62 -15.10 9.35
N LYS A 674 31.84 -15.20 8.25
CA LYS A 674 31.64 -14.06 7.33
C LYS A 674 30.76 -13.02 8.05
N PRO A 675 31.26 -11.83 8.40
CA PRO A 675 30.45 -10.82 9.05
C PRO A 675 29.39 -10.25 8.08
N GLY A 676 28.32 -9.68 8.64
CA GLY A 676 27.35 -8.88 7.87
C GLY A 676 26.01 -9.53 7.58
N TYR A 677 25.73 -10.73 8.09
CA TYR A 677 24.35 -11.25 8.07
C TYR A 677 23.44 -10.34 8.89
N LEU A 678 22.35 -9.89 8.27
CA LEU A 678 21.29 -9.10 8.87
C LEU A 678 19.94 -9.69 8.43
N SER A 679 18.99 -9.80 9.36
CA SER A 679 17.58 -10.08 9.04
C SER A 679 16.99 -8.97 8.17
N ALA A 680 15.83 -9.19 7.56
CA ALA A 680 15.20 -8.20 6.69
C ALA A 680 14.90 -6.88 7.43
N LEU A 681 14.52 -6.94 8.71
CA LEU A 681 14.24 -5.75 9.51
C LEU A 681 15.52 -5.00 9.92
N GLU A 682 16.60 -5.73 10.20
CA GLU A 682 17.92 -5.15 10.47
C GLU A 682 18.49 -4.49 9.20
N LEU A 683 18.28 -5.07 8.02
CA LEU A 683 18.64 -4.46 6.74
C LEU A 683 17.89 -3.15 6.51
N VAL A 684 16.56 -3.13 6.76
CA VAL A 684 15.76 -1.89 6.69
C VAL A 684 16.36 -0.80 7.58
N SER A 685 16.68 -1.14 8.82
CA SER A 685 17.24 -0.22 9.80
C SER A 685 18.63 0.25 9.39
N PHE A 686 19.48 -0.66 8.92
CA PHE A 686 20.82 -0.37 8.42
C PHE A 686 20.78 0.63 7.28
N TYR A 687 19.99 0.38 6.22
CA TYR A 687 19.89 1.29 5.09
C TYR A 687 19.34 2.66 5.51
N ALA A 688 18.25 2.69 6.29
CA ALA A 688 17.67 3.95 6.73
C ALA A 688 18.63 4.87 7.49
N GLN A 689 19.66 4.30 8.14
CA GLN A 689 20.66 5.03 8.93
C GLN A 689 21.96 5.33 8.17
N ASN A 690 22.27 4.60 7.09
CA ASN A 690 23.60 4.59 6.50
C ASN A 690 23.68 5.09 5.06
N LEU A 691 22.55 5.36 4.41
CA LEU A 691 22.51 5.85 3.04
C LEU A 691 22.98 7.30 2.96
N VAL A 692 23.66 7.59 1.87
CA VAL A 692 24.10 8.92 1.44
C VAL A 692 23.73 9.15 -0.02
N ASP A 693 23.83 10.38 -0.50
CA ASP A 693 23.62 10.71 -1.91
C ASP A 693 24.47 9.81 -2.83
N GLY A 694 23.82 9.20 -3.83
CA GLY A 694 24.42 8.24 -4.76
C GLY A 694 24.52 6.79 -4.28
N SER A 695 23.95 6.46 -3.12
CA SER A 695 23.96 5.07 -2.63
C SER A 695 23.11 4.14 -3.51
N VAL A 696 23.64 2.96 -3.82
CA VAL A 696 22.93 1.87 -4.50
C VAL A 696 22.52 0.83 -3.46
N ILE A 697 21.24 0.46 -3.45
CA ILE A 697 20.65 -0.55 -2.55
C ILE A 697 20.35 -1.81 -3.36
N PRO A 698 21.12 -2.89 -3.21
CA PRO A 698 20.81 -4.18 -3.81
C PRO A 698 19.64 -4.87 -3.11
N VAL A 699 18.70 -5.38 -3.89
CA VAL A 699 17.62 -6.25 -3.44
C VAL A 699 17.64 -7.51 -4.28
N SER A 700 17.78 -8.68 -3.66
CA SER A 700 17.81 -9.92 -4.40
C SER A 700 16.39 -10.46 -4.65
N THR A 701 16.16 -11.09 -5.80
CA THR A 701 14.89 -11.81 -6.05
C THR A 701 14.82 -13.16 -5.35
N GLY A 702 15.93 -13.64 -4.78
CA GLY A 702 16.06 -14.92 -4.08
C GLY A 702 17.51 -15.40 -4.10
N LEU A 703 17.79 -16.58 -3.55
CA LEU A 703 19.16 -17.09 -3.44
C LEU A 703 19.45 -18.21 -4.42
N SER A 704 20.72 -18.29 -4.85
CA SER A 704 21.22 -19.44 -5.61
C SER A 704 21.47 -20.67 -4.72
N LYS A 705 22.09 -20.46 -3.54
CA LYS A 705 22.48 -21.50 -2.58
C LYS A 705 22.45 -20.96 -1.15
N GLY A 706 22.34 -21.87 -0.17
CA GLY A 706 22.33 -21.56 1.26
C GLY A 706 20.96 -21.12 1.77
N THR A 707 20.91 -20.66 3.02
CA THR A 707 19.66 -20.32 3.70
C THR A 707 19.68 -18.94 4.36
N ARG A 708 18.50 -18.32 4.43
CA ARG A 708 18.21 -17.09 5.20
C ARG A 708 16.94 -17.29 6.00
N SER A 709 16.80 -16.55 7.11
CA SER A 709 15.58 -16.57 7.95
C SER A 709 14.39 -15.85 7.32
N ASP A 710 14.70 -14.83 6.53
CA ASP A 710 13.83 -13.85 5.91
C ASP A 710 14.62 -13.05 4.85
N TRP A 711 13.90 -12.33 3.99
CA TRP A 711 14.48 -11.62 2.84
C TRP A 711 14.07 -10.15 2.81
N LEU A 712 14.94 -9.27 2.31
CA LEU A 712 14.64 -7.84 2.23
C LEU A 712 13.38 -7.56 1.41
N TYR A 713 13.12 -8.33 0.35
CA TYR A 713 11.91 -8.17 -0.46
C TYR A 713 10.61 -8.33 0.34
N GLU A 714 10.62 -9.07 1.46
CA GLU A 714 9.45 -9.21 2.35
C GLU A 714 9.16 -7.93 3.15
N LYS A 715 10.16 -7.06 3.28
CA LYS A 715 10.09 -5.78 3.98
C LYS A 715 10.38 -4.59 3.06
N LEU A 716 10.40 -4.78 1.73
CA LEU A 716 10.72 -3.72 0.77
C LEU A 716 9.70 -2.58 0.84
N ASP A 717 8.42 -2.91 1.06
CA ASP A 717 7.36 -1.91 1.29
C ASP A 717 7.70 -0.99 2.47
N LEU A 718 8.17 -1.55 3.59
CA LEU A 718 8.61 -0.80 4.77
C LEU A 718 9.85 0.05 4.47
N LEU A 719 10.86 -0.51 3.77
CA LEU A 719 12.07 0.21 3.39
C LEU A 719 11.72 1.43 2.51
N VAL A 720 11.01 1.21 1.42
CA VAL A 720 10.62 2.26 0.46
C VAL A 720 9.82 3.34 1.17
N SER A 721 8.82 2.96 1.96
CA SER A 721 8.00 3.88 2.73
C SER A 721 8.82 4.76 3.66
N LEU A 722 9.76 4.14 4.38
CA LEU A 722 10.62 4.83 5.33
C LEU A 722 11.54 5.83 4.62
N LEU A 723 12.18 5.42 3.53
CA LEU A 723 13.09 6.27 2.77
C LEU A 723 12.35 7.46 2.13
N LEU A 724 11.18 7.23 1.52
CA LEU A 724 10.33 8.33 1.02
C LEU A 724 9.91 9.28 2.14
N SER A 725 9.51 8.75 3.30
CA SER A 725 9.08 9.57 4.45
C SER A 725 10.22 10.42 5.03
N ASN A 726 11.46 9.92 4.95
CA ASN A 726 12.68 10.61 5.35
C ASN A 726 13.20 11.60 4.29
N GLY A 727 12.54 11.67 3.12
CA GLY A 727 12.86 12.63 2.06
C GLY A 727 13.96 12.18 1.10
N TYR A 728 14.24 10.87 0.98
CA TYR A 728 15.10 10.35 -0.08
C TYR A 728 14.36 10.36 -1.42
N GLU A 729 15.11 10.59 -2.50
CA GLU A 729 14.62 10.53 -3.87
C GLU A 729 15.16 9.26 -4.54
N PHE A 730 14.27 8.39 -5.03
CA PHE A 730 14.67 7.24 -5.84
C PHE A 730 14.86 7.67 -7.28
N VAL A 731 16.02 7.36 -7.85
CA VAL A 731 16.39 7.71 -9.23
C VAL A 731 16.97 6.51 -9.97
N THR A 732 16.97 6.58 -11.30
CA THR A 732 17.71 5.64 -12.17
C THR A 732 19.20 6.00 -12.22
N PHE A 733 20.03 5.08 -12.73
CA PHE A 733 21.46 5.36 -12.91
C PHE A 733 21.71 6.57 -13.84
N ASN A 734 20.92 6.71 -14.91
CA ASN A 734 21.06 7.83 -15.86
C ASN A 734 20.65 9.19 -15.28
N GLU A 735 19.81 9.22 -14.25
CA GLU A 735 19.42 10.45 -13.54
C GLU A 735 20.42 10.84 -12.45
N MET A 736 21.27 9.90 -12.04
CA MET A 736 22.31 10.08 -11.02
C MET A 736 23.67 10.46 -11.62
N PHE A 737 24.10 9.80 -12.71
CA PHE A 737 25.47 9.84 -13.23
C PHE A 737 25.62 10.43 -14.63
#